data_AF-A0A9E8TKR6-F1
#
_entry.id   AF-A0A9E8TKR6-F1
#
_cell.length_a   1.000
_cell.length_b   1.000
_cell.length_c   1.000
_cell.angle_alpha   90.00
_cell.angle_beta   90.00
_cell.angle_gamma   90.00
#
_symmetry.space_group_name_H-M   'P 1'
#
loop_
_entity.id
_entity.type
_entity.pdbx_description
1 polymer ?
#
loop_
_entity_poly.entity_id
_entity_poly.type
_entity_poly.pdbx_seq_one_letter_code
_entity_poly.pdbx_strand_id
1 'polypeptide(L)'
;MTPTPHHSLRTMRWLPVITAAGLEHVTLDEALERAASIRGIGVRDPIVRAALNRFLIAVGTLVAREAGVTPRNVAGHARTGFTAAAVASALDLIDEHLWLVHETTPFMQLPDLARLADEGGAPVRPAAELFPRTPGATGKAWFDVAGDIYNPANLTPEQAAIGLITHWHYSPKSNVAALEMATVIGPDGTVAEKTLRWAHLGSVGMEGLHLERSLTFWHRGTTLAEFLLLNLSAAWLADDTLPAWASPYSTELPVHSLASSTYTANAALLVSEDEHTFAGVLRGGFPHSSDVEAAKKAANEQLVASNAEDPSRVWQDVTGKTGPTQRKLFTGFDLGHSTAQNLRAWILDAGIPDIKHGVLPSGTGAIDVLYLSASINFRMPNLTAAAWLTFNGAHLEPDDIARELVIELANTVAREPERALDEAIRKVFPNPASARVRTPAHKSALRSAVRSFHNSLEPLFGQAIADAAVGVTPANLIDDIQAAKAHAFDEAMKPYVNAKLTPLISRARADLADQVRRSHAQADTTTAFVGRFISQRQTDTRFRVALAGGSHPSTVKRAEQHLSHLELAGTELIGVTRALGLLARHRHLHHGDNSLGRALGRLATTGGRSTAELTGIRRKVELLTALDLEQAVIVLDSLLGRLTQAGIPVDFYDVVRTLRHWDSIADPRHRMTLTDAFHLTPQKAAA
;
A
#
# COMPACT_ATOMS: atom_id res chain seq x y z
N MET A 1 -15.80 6.29 46.90
CA MET A 1 -16.65 5.09 46.72
C MET A 1 -16.12 4.39 45.49
N THR A 2 -15.84 3.10 45.59
CA THR A 2 -15.37 2.30 44.44
C THR A 2 -16.53 2.10 43.47
N PRO A 3 -16.37 2.42 42.18
CA PRO A 3 -17.45 2.31 41.21
C PRO A 3 -17.82 0.84 41.02
N THR A 4 -19.11 0.53 41.14
CA THR A 4 -19.62 -0.82 40.81
C THR A 4 -19.49 -1.04 39.30
N PRO A 5 -19.01 -2.21 38.83
CA PRO A 5 -18.89 -2.48 37.39
C PRO A 5 -20.21 -2.32 36.65
N HIS A 6 -20.21 -1.58 35.54
CA HIS A 6 -21.39 -1.39 34.69
C HIS A 6 -21.01 -1.19 33.21
N HIS A 7 -22.00 -1.44 32.33
CA HIS A 7 -21.87 -1.43 30.86
C HIS A 7 -20.86 -2.44 30.31
N SER A 8 -21.13 -3.74 30.49
CA SER A 8 -20.35 -4.80 29.85
C SER A 8 -20.61 -4.87 28.36
N LEU A 9 -19.54 -4.96 27.55
CA LEU A 9 -19.61 -5.14 26.10
C LEU A 9 -20.27 -6.48 25.69
N ARG A 10 -20.37 -7.44 26.61
CA ARG A 10 -21.01 -8.75 26.41
C ARG A 10 -22.53 -8.69 26.48
N THR A 11 -23.09 -7.76 27.25
CA THR A 11 -24.53 -7.64 27.47
C THR A 11 -25.13 -6.40 26.81
N MET A 12 -24.32 -5.36 26.61
CA MET A 12 -24.70 -4.15 25.90
C MET A 12 -24.75 -4.38 24.39
N ARG A 13 -25.80 -3.91 23.70
CA ARG A 13 -25.89 -3.97 22.22
C ARG A 13 -25.24 -2.74 21.60
N TRP A 14 -23.93 -2.79 21.40
CA TRP A 14 -23.14 -1.62 20.99
C TRP A 14 -22.50 -1.74 19.61
N LEU A 15 -22.28 -2.95 19.11
CA LEU A 15 -21.51 -3.16 17.88
C LEU A 15 -22.42 -3.08 16.65
N PRO A 16 -22.28 -2.06 15.79
CA PRO A 16 -23.05 -1.96 14.56
C PRO A 16 -22.55 -2.98 13.52
N VAL A 17 -23.44 -3.87 13.07
CA VAL A 17 -23.15 -4.90 12.08
C VAL A 17 -24.16 -4.87 10.94
N ILE A 18 -23.75 -5.37 9.78
CA ILE A 18 -24.60 -5.51 8.59
C ILE A 18 -25.03 -6.96 8.47
N THR A 19 -26.32 -7.24 8.60
CA THR A 19 -26.91 -8.56 8.36
C THR A 19 -27.67 -8.60 7.04
N ALA A 20 -28.33 -9.72 6.74
CA ALA A 20 -29.27 -9.79 5.62
C ALA A 20 -30.48 -8.85 5.80
N ALA A 21 -30.89 -8.60 7.06
CA ALA A 21 -32.03 -7.74 7.39
C ALA A 21 -31.70 -6.24 7.34
N GLY A 22 -30.42 -5.87 7.46
CA GLY A 22 -29.98 -4.48 7.41
C GLY A 22 -28.89 -4.18 8.43
N LEU A 23 -28.83 -2.92 8.87
CA LEU A 23 -27.96 -2.47 9.95
C LEU A 23 -28.63 -2.81 11.29
N GLU A 24 -27.92 -3.51 12.17
CA GLU A 24 -28.36 -3.80 13.54
C GLU A 24 -27.22 -3.58 14.54
N HIS A 25 -27.55 -3.31 15.80
CA HIS A 25 -26.57 -3.33 16.89
C HIS A 25 -26.67 -4.65 17.64
N VAL A 26 -25.52 -5.28 17.90
CA VAL A 26 -25.41 -6.57 18.59
C VAL A 26 -24.46 -6.46 19.78
N THR A 27 -24.55 -7.43 20.68
CA THR A 27 -23.53 -7.65 21.71
C THR A 27 -22.24 -8.23 21.11
N LEU A 28 -21.15 -8.25 21.88
CA LEU A 28 -19.91 -8.89 21.44
C LEU A 28 -20.09 -10.41 21.27
N ASP A 29 -20.76 -11.07 22.20
CA ASP A 29 -21.07 -12.51 22.14
C ASP A 29 -21.87 -12.84 20.86
N GLU A 30 -22.98 -12.13 20.62
CA GLU A 30 -23.81 -12.33 19.42
C GLU A 30 -23.03 -12.12 18.11
N ALA A 31 -22.13 -11.13 18.07
CA ALA A 31 -21.34 -10.82 16.87
C ALA A 31 -20.41 -11.98 16.49
N LEU A 32 -19.80 -12.62 17.48
CA LEU A 32 -18.84 -13.72 17.30
C LEU A 32 -19.56 -15.05 17.04
N GLU A 33 -20.64 -15.33 17.76
CA GLU A 33 -21.47 -16.52 17.56
C GLU A 33 -22.15 -16.53 16.18
N ARG A 34 -22.65 -15.37 15.75
CA ARG A 34 -23.36 -15.21 14.46
C ARG A 34 -22.44 -14.75 13.33
N ALA A 35 -21.12 -14.79 13.50
CA ALA A 35 -20.15 -14.18 12.59
C ALA A 35 -20.26 -14.66 11.13
N ALA A 36 -20.69 -15.92 10.89
CA ALA A 36 -20.91 -16.44 9.54
C ALA A 36 -22.19 -15.93 8.85
N SER A 37 -23.11 -15.31 9.59
CA SER A 37 -24.34 -14.70 9.06
C SER A 37 -24.26 -13.17 8.92
N ILE A 38 -23.24 -12.56 9.54
CA ILE A 38 -22.99 -11.12 9.51
C ILE A 38 -22.10 -10.82 8.31
N ARG A 39 -22.51 -9.88 7.44
CA ARG A 39 -21.72 -9.47 6.26
C ARG A 39 -20.48 -8.65 6.62
N GLY A 40 -20.52 -7.94 7.74
CA GLY A 40 -19.40 -7.14 8.24
C GLY A 40 -19.85 -6.01 9.17
N ILE A 41 -18.94 -5.08 9.47
CA ILE A 41 -19.18 -3.94 10.35
C ILE A 41 -19.98 -2.83 9.63
N GLY A 42 -20.99 -2.30 10.30
CA GLY A 42 -21.94 -1.30 9.79
C GLY A 42 -21.56 0.16 10.03
N VAL A 43 -20.28 0.51 9.93
CA VAL A 43 -19.78 1.87 10.24
C VAL A 43 -19.35 2.61 8.98
N ARG A 44 -19.83 3.85 8.84
CA ARG A 44 -19.46 4.75 7.72
C ARG A 44 -18.10 5.41 7.92
N ASP A 45 -17.76 5.75 9.16
CA ASP A 45 -16.48 6.37 9.46
C ASP A 45 -15.33 5.38 9.19
N PRO A 46 -14.40 5.70 8.27
CA PRO A 46 -13.34 4.79 7.88
C PRO A 46 -12.37 4.47 9.02
N ILE A 47 -12.08 5.42 9.90
CA ILE A 47 -11.14 5.24 11.01
C ILE A 47 -11.79 4.37 12.09
N VAL A 48 -13.04 4.65 12.43
CA VAL A 48 -13.80 3.85 13.39
C VAL A 48 -13.96 2.41 12.89
N ARG A 49 -14.32 2.22 11.61
CA ARG A 49 -14.40 0.88 11.00
C ARG A 49 -13.07 0.14 11.09
N ALA A 50 -11.95 0.81 10.81
CA ALA A 50 -10.63 0.20 10.90
C ALA A 50 -10.25 -0.17 12.34
N ALA A 51 -10.58 0.68 13.31
CA ALA A 51 -10.34 0.40 14.73
C ALA A 51 -11.14 -0.82 15.21
N LEU A 52 -12.43 -0.88 14.87
CA LEU A 52 -13.28 -2.01 15.18
C LEU A 52 -12.80 -3.29 14.49
N ASN A 53 -12.33 -3.22 13.24
CA ASN A 53 -11.70 -4.36 12.58
C ASN A 53 -10.52 -4.90 13.38
N ARG A 54 -9.60 -4.04 13.85
CA ARG A 54 -8.44 -4.47 14.65
C ARG A 54 -8.85 -5.07 16.00
N PHE A 55 -9.81 -4.46 16.68
CA PHE A 55 -10.37 -5.00 17.92
C PHE A 55 -10.99 -6.38 17.71
N LEU A 56 -11.84 -6.54 16.71
CA LEU A 56 -12.49 -7.81 16.42
C LEU A 56 -11.50 -8.89 15.95
N ILE A 57 -10.43 -8.52 15.23
CA ILE A 57 -9.34 -9.45 14.90
C ILE A 57 -8.63 -9.93 16.18
N ALA A 58 -8.37 -9.03 17.14
CA ALA A 58 -7.76 -9.41 18.40
C ALA A 58 -8.65 -10.37 19.22
N VAL A 59 -9.93 -10.05 19.37
CA VAL A 59 -10.88 -10.94 20.08
C VAL A 59 -11.13 -12.23 19.30
N GLY A 60 -11.25 -12.15 17.97
CA GLY A 60 -11.38 -13.30 17.08
C GLY A 60 -10.18 -14.24 17.12
N THR A 61 -8.99 -13.73 17.47
CA THR A 61 -7.81 -14.57 17.73
C THR A 61 -8.06 -15.47 18.94
N LEU A 62 -8.57 -14.92 20.05
CA LEU A 62 -8.88 -15.70 21.26
C LEU A 62 -9.94 -16.75 20.96
N VAL A 63 -11.02 -16.38 20.27
CA VAL A 63 -12.07 -17.32 19.86
C VAL A 63 -11.51 -18.42 18.96
N ALA A 64 -10.62 -18.09 18.01
CA ALA A 64 -10.01 -19.06 17.13
C ALA A 64 -9.07 -20.04 17.86
N ARG A 65 -8.36 -19.59 18.92
CA ARG A 65 -7.58 -20.44 19.82
C ARG A 65 -8.48 -21.45 20.53
N GLU A 66 -9.53 -20.97 21.20
CA GLU A 66 -10.48 -21.84 21.94
C GLU A 66 -11.26 -22.78 21.01
N ALA A 67 -11.57 -22.35 19.79
CA ALA A 67 -12.22 -23.19 18.78
C ALA A 67 -11.26 -24.23 18.15
N GLY A 68 -9.96 -24.19 18.46
CA GLY A 68 -8.97 -25.09 17.88
C GLY A 68 -8.82 -24.92 16.37
N VAL A 69 -8.81 -23.68 15.88
CA VAL A 69 -8.65 -23.39 14.44
C VAL A 69 -7.26 -23.81 13.98
N THR A 70 -7.23 -24.58 12.90
CA THR A 70 -6.04 -25.08 12.21
C THR A 70 -6.20 -24.93 10.70
N PRO A 71 -5.13 -25.00 9.91
CA PRO A 71 -5.23 -24.98 8.45
C PRO A 71 -6.16 -26.06 7.87
N ARG A 72 -6.42 -27.17 8.59
CA ARG A 72 -7.29 -28.26 8.14
C ARG A 72 -8.78 -27.99 8.34
N ASN A 73 -9.16 -27.21 9.36
CA ASN A 73 -10.57 -26.97 9.72
C ASN A 73 -11.01 -25.51 9.51
N VAL A 74 -10.10 -24.58 9.20
CA VAL A 74 -10.37 -23.14 9.06
C VAL A 74 -11.51 -22.83 8.08
N ALA A 75 -11.58 -23.54 6.94
CA ALA A 75 -12.65 -23.36 5.97
C ALA A 75 -14.03 -23.80 6.51
N GLY A 76 -14.07 -24.72 7.48
CA GLY A 76 -15.27 -25.08 8.20
C GLY A 76 -15.79 -23.90 9.02
N HIS A 77 -14.93 -23.33 9.87
CA HIS A 77 -15.27 -22.17 10.70
C HIS A 77 -15.66 -20.93 9.89
N ALA A 78 -15.02 -20.69 8.73
CA ALA A 78 -15.41 -19.60 7.84
C ALA A 78 -16.87 -19.72 7.36
N ARG A 79 -17.35 -20.95 7.14
CA ARG A 79 -18.72 -21.22 6.67
C ARG A 79 -19.74 -21.28 7.79
N THR A 80 -19.40 -21.90 8.91
CA THR A 80 -20.36 -22.19 9.99
C THR A 80 -20.28 -21.21 11.16
N GLY A 81 -19.23 -20.40 11.24
CA GLY A 81 -18.95 -19.53 12.37
C GLY A 81 -18.27 -20.27 13.53
N PHE A 82 -18.24 -19.62 14.69
CA PHE A 82 -17.70 -20.16 15.92
C PHE A 82 -18.82 -20.68 16.82
N THR A 83 -18.55 -21.75 17.58
CA THR A 83 -19.53 -22.28 18.54
C THR A 83 -19.67 -21.35 19.74
N ALA A 84 -20.87 -21.24 20.32
CA ALA A 84 -21.12 -20.48 21.54
C ALA A 84 -20.16 -20.83 22.69
N ALA A 85 -19.83 -22.12 22.86
CA ALA A 85 -18.89 -22.56 23.89
C ALA A 85 -17.49 -21.94 23.72
N ALA A 86 -16.92 -22.00 22.50
CA ALA A 86 -15.62 -21.38 22.21
C ALA A 86 -15.64 -19.85 22.34
N VAL A 87 -16.74 -19.19 21.96
CA VAL A 87 -16.91 -17.74 22.15
C VAL A 87 -16.93 -17.40 23.64
N ALA A 88 -17.76 -18.10 24.42
CA ALA A 88 -17.86 -17.89 25.87
C ALA A 88 -16.50 -18.11 26.54
N SER A 89 -15.83 -19.24 26.28
CA SER A 89 -14.50 -19.53 26.86
C SER A 89 -13.47 -18.46 26.53
N ALA A 90 -13.46 -17.94 25.29
CA ALA A 90 -12.53 -16.90 24.89
C ALA A 90 -12.82 -15.55 25.54
N LEU A 91 -14.10 -15.19 25.69
CA LEU A 91 -14.50 -13.93 26.33
C LEU A 91 -14.33 -13.98 27.85
N ASP A 92 -14.48 -15.15 28.46
CA ASP A 92 -14.24 -15.36 29.90
C ASP A 92 -12.78 -15.06 30.28
N LEU A 93 -11.82 -15.27 29.37
CA LEU A 93 -10.39 -14.91 29.57
C LEU A 93 -10.16 -13.40 29.74
N ILE A 94 -11.08 -12.57 29.27
CA ILE A 94 -10.95 -11.11 29.24
C ILE A 94 -12.16 -10.40 29.86
N ASP A 95 -13.04 -11.12 30.56
CA ASP A 95 -14.34 -10.63 31.02
C ASP A 95 -14.21 -9.39 31.91
N GLU A 96 -13.27 -9.41 32.86
CA GLU A 96 -12.99 -8.29 33.76
C GLU A 96 -12.53 -7.02 33.02
N HIS A 97 -12.02 -7.17 31.80
CA HIS A 97 -11.58 -6.07 30.95
C HIS A 97 -12.67 -5.59 29.98
N LEU A 98 -13.85 -6.22 29.92
CA LEU A 98 -14.93 -5.85 28.99
C LEU A 98 -15.97 -4.89 29.58
N TRP A 99 -15.69 -4.29 30.73
CA TRP A 99 -16.55 -3.34 31.43
C TRP A 99 -16.10 -1.90 31.16
N LEU A 100 -16.97 -1.04 30.63
CA LEU A 100 -16.60 0.37 30.40
C LEU A 100 -16.26 1.11 31.69
N VAL A 101 -16.96 0.78 32.77
CA VAL A 101 -16.63 1.27 34.11
C VAL A 101 -16.28 0.08 34.98
N HIS A 102 -15.03 0.05 35.42
CA HIS A 102 -14.49 -0.93 36.35
C HIS A 102 -13.45 -0.23 37.24
N GLU A 103 -13.28 -0.68 38.47
CA GLU A 103 -12.37 -0.04 39.43
C GLU A 103 -10.91 -0.16 38.98
N THR A 104 -10.51 -1.34 38.51
CA THR A 104 -9.10 -1.70 38.28
C THR A 104 -8.75 -2.00 36.83
N THR A 105 -9.74 -2.38 36.02
CA THR A 105 -9.57 -2.90 34.66
C THR A 105 -10.59 -2.35 33.68
N PRO A 106 -10.89 -1.03 33.70
CA PRO A 106 -11.87 -0.47 32.77
C PRO A 106 -11.43 -0.71 31.33
N PHE A 107 -12.38 -1.10 30.47
CA PHE A 107 -12.14 -1.52 29.09
C PHE A 107 -11.33 -0.47 28.33
N MET A 108 -10.15 -0.86 27.81
CA MET A 108 -9.24 0.00 27.05
C MET A 108 -8.91 1.34 27.72
N GLN A 109 -8.90 1.36 29.06
CA GLN A 109 -8.69 2.56 29.86
C GLN A 109 -7.61 2.34 30.90
N LEU A 110 -7.10 3.44 31.44
CA LEU A 110 -6.11 3.44 32.51
C LEU A 110 -6.68 4.13 33.74
N PRO A 111 -7.08 3.38 34.79
CA PRO A 111 -7.73 3.94 35.98
C PRO A 111 -6.82 4.91 36.74
N ASP A 112 -5.49 4.73 36.67
CA ASP A 112 -4.50 5.62 37.28
C ASP A 112 -4.57 7.07 36.79
N LEU A 113 -5.21 7.33 35.64
CA LEU A 113 -5.41 8.70 35.16
C LEU A 113 -6.29 9.54 36.10
N ALA A 114 -7.21 8.94 36.86
CA ALA A 114 -8.02 9.67 37.83
C ALA A 114 -7.15 10.27 38.94
N ARG A 115 -6.29 9.43 39.55
CA ARG A 115 -5.33 9.87 40.58
C ARG A 115 -4.43 11.00 40.05
N LEU A 116 -4.00 10.89 38.80
CA LEU A 116 -3.15 11.91 38.17
C LEU A 116 -3.89 13.22 37.88
N ALA A 117 -5.17 13.15 37.55
CA ALA A 117 -6.00 14.34 37.39
C ALA A 117 -6.13 15.10 38.72
N ASP A 118 -6.34 14.37 39.82
CA ASP A 118 -6.43 14.94 41.17
C ASP A 118 -5.09 15.57 41.62
N GLU A 119 -3.97 14.90 41.35
CA GLU A 119 -2.63 15.37 41.77
C GLU A 119 -2.06 16.50 40.90
N GLY A 120 -2.36 16.48 39.60
CA GLY A 120 -1.68 17.32 38.60
C GLY A 120 -2.59 18.31 37.86
N GLY A 121 -3.90 18.33 38.14
CA GLY A 121 -4.85 19.22 37.49
C GLY A 121 -5.06 18.90 36.00
N ALA A 122 -4.95 17.62 35.60
CA ALA A 122 -5.16 17.23 34.21
C ALA A 122 -6.59 17.61 33.76
N PRO A 123 -6.76 18.41 32.69
CA PRO A 123 -8.08 18.89 32.31
C PRO A 123 -8.90 17.74 31.74
N VAL A 124 -10.13 17.61 32.27
CA VAL A 124 -11.16 16.77 31.66
C VAL A 124 -11.51 17.38 30.30
N ARG A 125 -11.40 16.58 29.24
CA ARG A 125 -11.79 16.96 27.87
C ARG A 125 -13.18 16.43 27.56
N PRO A 126 -13.92 17.02 26.59
CA PRO A 126 -15.15 16.42 26.11
C PRO A 126 -14.93 14.97 25.66
N ALA A 127 -15.82 14.06 26.03
CA ALA A 127 -15.69 12.64 25.68
C ALA A 127 -15.61 12.41 24.15
N ALA A 128 -16.24 13.28 23.37
CA ALA A 128 -16.13 13.36 21.91
C ALA A 128 -14.69 13.39 21.37
N GLU A 129 -13.71 13.88 22.15
CA GLU A 129 -12.29 13.91 21.77
C GLU A 129 -11.63 12.52 21.76
N LEU A 130 -12.34 11.44 22.12
CA LEU A 130 -11.92 10.07 21.84
C LEU A 130 -11.84 9.79 20.33
N PHE A 131 -12.70 10.44 19.54
CA PHE A 131 -12.70 10.29 18.10
C PHE A 131 -11.63 11.18 17.46
N PRO A 132 -10.78 10.63 16.58
CA PRO A 132 -9.67 11.36 16.00
C PRO A 132 -10.10 12.42 14.98
N ARG A 133 -11.39 12.54 14.64
CA ARG A 133 -11.92 13.63 13.79
C ARG A 133 -12.33 14.86 14.57
N THR A 134 -12.57 14.69 15.86
CA THR A 134 -12.91 15.78 16.78
C THR A 134 -11.62 16.51 17.15
N PRO A 135 -11.44 17.78 16.78
CA PRO A 135 -10.30 18.55 17.24
C PRO A 135 -10.35 18.68 18.77
N GLY A 136 -9.19 18.80 19.41
CA GLY A 136 -9.13 19.35 20.77
C GLY A 136 -9.44 20.84 20.79
N ALA A 137 -9.63 21.42 21.99
CA ALA A 137 -9.98 22.83 22.20
C ALA A 137 -9.13 23.89 21.45
N THR A 138 -7.91 23.55 21.04
CA THR A 138 -6.98 24.44 20.29
C THR A 138 -6.89 24.14 18.79
N GLY A 139 -7.54 23.08 18.31
CA GLY A 139 -7.54 22.67 16.91
C GLY A 139 -8.64 23.37 16.12
N LYS A 140 -8.34 23.76 14.86
CA LYS A 140 -9.42 24.03 13.90
C LYS A 140 -10.08 22.69 13.56
N ALA A 141 -11.41 22.64 13.58
CA ALA A 141 -12.18 21.45 13.22
C ALA A 141 -11.71 20.85 11.90
N TRP A 142 -11.39 19.56 11.93
CA TRP A 142 -10.89 18.82 10.78
C TRP A 142 -12.06 18.45 9.86
N PHE A 143 -13.18 18.03 10.46
CA PHE A 143 -14.43 17.68 9.79
C PHE A 143 -15.65 17.96 10.69
N ASP A 144 -15.53 17.69 11.99
CA ASP A 144 -16.60 17.77 12.99
C ASP A 144 -16.16 18.58 14.22
N VAL A 145 -17.11 19.10 14.99
CA VAL A 145 -16.92 19.86 16.24
C VAL A 145 -17.64 19.14 17.38
N ALA A 146 -17.01 19.03 18.56
CA ALA A 146 -17.69 18.46 19.73
C ALA A 146 -18.99 19.24 20.02
N GLY A 147 -20.11 18.51 20.16
CA GLY A 147 -21.44 19.09 20.32
C GLY A 147 -22.20 19.33 19.01
N ASP A 148 -21.65 18.94 17.86
CA ASP A 148 -22.42 18.92 16.60
C ASP A 148 -23.32 17.67 16.50
N ILE A 149 -24.18 17.66 15.48
CA ILE A 149 -25.17 16.58 15.27
C ILE A 149 -24.55 15.21 14.97
N TYR A 150 -23.28 15.16 14.57
CA TYR A 150 -22.55 13.94 14.23
C TYR A 150 -21.58 13.52 15.33
N ASN A 151 -21.36 14.39 16.32
CA ASN A 151 -20.35 14.25 17.34
C ASN A 151 -20.81 14.89 18.67
N PRO A 152 -21.73 14.24 19.39
CA PRO A 152 -22.30 14.79 20.61
C PRO A 152 -21.23 15.00 21.68
N ALA A 153 -21.34 16.07 22.47
CA ALA A 153 -20.38 16.37 23.52
C ALA A 153 -20.31 15.25 24.58
N ASN A 154 -21.47 14.67 24.89
CA ASN A 154 -21.63 13.52 25.76
C ASN A 154 -21.81 12.27 24.92
N LEU A 155 -21.15 11.18 25.30
CA LEU A 155 -21.26 9.89 24.64
C LEU A 155 -22.18 8.95 25.42
N THR A 156 -23.03 8.20 24.72
CA THR A 156 -23.69 7.02 25.31
C THR A 156 -22.67 5.91 25.57
N PRO A 157 -22.99 4.87 26.35
CA PRO A 157 -22.09 3.75 26.59
C PRO A 157 -21.63 3.06 25.30
N GLU A 158 -22.53 2.89 24.33
CA GLU A 158 -22.21 2.31 23.03
C GLU A 158 -21.21 3.18 22.26
N GLN A 159 -21.44 4.50 22.24
CA GLN A 159 -20.55 5.45 21.59
C GLN A 159 -19.18 5.52 22.30
N ALA A 160 -19.16 5.44 23.63
CA ALA A 160 -17.94 5.46 24.42
C ALA A 160 -17.09 4.20 24.17
N ALA A 161 -17.70 3.02 24.07
CA ALA A 161 -17.01 1.78 23.69
C ALA A 161 -16.31 1.92 22.33
N ILE A 162 -17.04 2.42 21.32
CA ILE A 162 -16.51 2.66 19.98
C ILE A 162 -15.40 3.73 20.01
N GLY A 163 -15.61 4.80 20.78
CA GLY A 163 -14.64 5.88 20.97
C GLY A 163 -13.32 5.39 21.56
N LEU A 164 -13.38 4.55 22.60
CA LEU A 164 -12.21 3.95 23.24
C LEU A 164 -11.43 3.04 22.28
N ILE A 165 -12.13 2.17 21.56
CA ILE A 165 -11.49 1.30 20.54
C ILE A 165 -10.79 2.14 19.46
N THR A 166 -11.45 3.21 19.02
CA THR A 166 -10.90 4.13 18.01
C THR A 166 -9.68 4.88 18.56
N HIS A 167 -9.75 5.36 19.79
CA HIS A 167 -8.66 6.06 20.46
C HIS A 167 -7.44 5.16 20.67
N TRP A 168 -7.67 3.91 21.08
CA TRP A 168 -6.61 2.93 21.32
C TRP A 168 -5.76 2.73 20.06
N HIS A 169 -6.40 2.49 18.91
CA HIS A 169 -5.72 2.12 17.66
C HIS A 169 -5.36 3.28 16.72
N TYR A 170 -6.02 4.44 16.79
CA TYR A 170 -5.88 5.49 15.78
C TYR A 170 -5.83 6.92 16.37
N SER A 171 -5.42 7.10 17.63
CA SER A 171 -5.32 8.44 18.22
C SER A 171 -4.09 9.24 17.72
N PRO A 172 -4.25 10.54 17.39
CA PRO A 172 -3.15 11.40 16.99
C PRO A 172 -2.20 11.72 18.15
N LYS A 173 -0.91 11.83 17.82
CA LYS A 173 0.18 12.12 18.77
C LYS A 173 0.02 13.46 19.49
N SER A 174 -0.80 14.37 18.98
CA SER A 174 -1.03 15.70 19.52
C SER A 174 -2.09 15.78 20.62
N ASN A 175 -2.67 14.66 21.06
CA ASN A 175 -3.63 14.63 22.16
C ASN A 175 -2.92 14.67 23.52
N VAL A 176 -2.15 15.73 23.72
CA VAL A 176 -1.50 16.07 24.98
C VAL A 176 -2.61 16.27 26.02
N ALA A 177 -2.63 15.44 27.07
CA ALA A 177 -3.15 15.95 28.33
C ALA A 177 -2.30 17.18 28.60
N ALA A 178 -2.91 18.35 28.63
CA ALA A 178 -2.27 19.50 29.24
C ALA A 178 -2.19 19.20 30.74
N LEU A 179 -1.36 18.23 31.14
CA LEU A 179 -0.68 18.32 32.42
C LEU A 179 0.24 19.49 32.24
N GLU A 180 -0.29 20.64 32.60
CA GLU A 180 0.46 21.85 32.82
C GLU A 180 1.72 21.49 33.57
N MET A 181 2.77 22.16 33.15
CA MET A 181 4.02 22.32 33.85
C MET A 181 3.77 22.36 35.35
N ALA A 182 4.02 21.26 36.06
CA ALA A 182 4.21 21.33 37.49
C ALA A 182 5.40 22.26 37.68
N THR A 183 5.09 23.51 37.98
CA THR A 183 6.09 24.53 38.25
C THR A 183 6.63 24.14 39.61
N VAL A 184 7.74 23.40 39.63
CA VAL A 184 8.46 23.18 40.89
C VAL A 184 8.99 24.55 41.27
N ILE A 185 8.28 25.24 42.17
CA ILE A 185 8.76 26.49 42.74
C ILE A 185 9.83 26.08 43.75
N GLY A 186 11.08 26.43 43.48
CA GLY A 186 12.18 26.23 44.40
C GLY A 186 11.92 26.92 45.74
N PRO A 187 12.66 26.59 46.80
CA PRO A 187 12.52 27.22 48.12
C PRO A 187 12.64 28.75 48.12
N ASP A 188 13.22 29.32 47.05
CA ASP A 188 13.44 30.74 46.81
C ASP A 188 12.38 31.42 45.92
N GLY A 189 11.32 30.69 45.51
CA GLY A 189 10.29 31.22 44.62
C GLY A 189 10.61 31.11 43.13
N THR A 190 11.76 30.56 42.74
CA THR A 190 12.15 30.43 41.33
C THR A 190 11.57 29.18 40.68
N VAL A 191 11.16 29.27 39.42
CA VAL A 191 10.66 28.10 38.65
C VAL A 191 11.84 27.19 38.32
N ALA A 192 11.99 26.11 39.09
CA ALA A 192 13.18 25.25 39.07
C ALA A 192 13.22 24.30 37.87
N GLU A 193 12.07 23.75 37.44
CA GLU A 193 12.05 22.87 36.26
C GLU A 193 10.64 22.65 35.73
N LYS A 194 10.52 22.53 34.41
CA LYS A 194 9.29 22.11 33.72
C LYS A 194 9.45 20.64 33.34
N THR A 195 9.11 19.73 34.25
CA THR A 195 9.20 18.28 33.99
C THR A 195 7.94 17.77 33.32
N LEU A 196 8.06 17.39 32.04
CA LEU A 196 7.07 16.56 31.35
C LEU A 196 7.13 15.17 31.98
N ARG A 197 6.16 14.82 32.84
CA ARG A 197 6.11 13.48 33.48
C ARG A 197 5.69 12.37 32.54
N TRP A 198 5.08 12.72 31.40
CA TRP A 198 4.50 11.76 30.46
C TRP A 198 4.78 12.20 29.04
N ALA A 199 4.97 11.23 28.15
CA ALA A 199 5.04 11.52 26.74
C ALA A 199 4.22 10.54 25.94
N HIS A 200 3.50 11.14 25.02
CA HIS A 200 2.61 10.47 24.11
C HIS A 200 3.37 10.16 22.83
N LEU A 201 3.20 8.94 22.38
CA LEU A 201 3.50 8.52 21.02
C LEU A 201 2.15 8.12 20.46
N GLY A 202 1.50 9.02 19.72
CA GLY A 202 0.19 8.75 19.13
C GLY A 202 0.19 7.41 18.41
N SER A 203 -0.91 6.68 18.52
CA SER A 203 -1.07 5.35 17.94
C SER A 203 -1.54 5.39 16.52
N VAL A 204 -1.68 6.58 15.90
CA VAL A 204 -2.00 6.64 14.48
C VAL A 204 -1.09 5.65 13.80
N GLY A 205 -1.69 4.76 13.03
CA GLY A 205 -1.01 3.80 12.18
C GLY A 205 0.08 4.35 11.24
N MET A 206 0.43 5.62 11.37
CA MET A 206 1.57 6.32 10.83
C MET A 206 2.79 5.99 11.70
N GLU A 207 3.63 5.10 11.21
CA GLU A 207 4.96 4.88 11.79
C GLU A 207 5.73 6.22 11.89
N GLY A 208 6.02 6.67 13.12
CA GLY A 208 6.93 7.78 13.37
C GLY A 208 6.43 9.19 12.98
N LEU A 209 7.14 10.20 13.49
CA LEU A 209 6.86 11.64 13.37
C LEU A 209 6.89 12.23 11.94
N HIS A 210 7.05 11.40 10.91
CA HIS A 210 7.48 11.86 9.58
C HIS A 210 6.64 11.36 8.42
N LEU A 211 5.72 10.43 8.65
CA LEU A 211 4.85 9.97 7.58
C LEU A 211 3.67 10.94 7.42
N GLU A 212 3.54 11.49 6.22
CA GLU A 212 2.35 12.25 5.80
C GLU A 212 1.20 11.32 5.39
N ARG A 213 1.49 10.02 5.23
CA ARG A 213 0.53 8.99 4.78
C ARG A 213 0.76 7.65 5.45
N SER A 214 -0.31 6.89 5.64
CA SER A 214 -0.26 5.50 6.07
C SER A 214 -1.35 4.69 5.39
N LEU A 215 -0.99 3.44 5.11
CA LEU A 215 -1.86 2.44 4.50
C LEU A 215 -2.00 1.27 5.47
N THR A 216 -3.23 0.77 5.59
CA THR A 216 -3.53 -0.45 6.35
C THR A 216 -4.37 -1.35 5.47
N PHE A 217 -4.00 -2.62 5.37
CA PHE A 217 -4.55 -3.58 4.41
C PHE A 217 -5.34 -4.67 5.14
N TRP A 218 -6.51 -4.99 4.63
CA TRP A 218 -7.31 -6.11 5.11
C TRP A 218 -7.85 -6.90 3.95
N HIS A 219 -7.75 -8.22 4.06
CA HIS A 219 -8.47 -9.13 3.17
C HIS A 219 -9.97 -9.04 3.47
N ARG A 220 -10.80 -8.82 2.45
CA ARG A 220 -12.25 -8.71 2.61
C ARG A 220 -12.87 -10.11 2.62
N GLY A 221 -13.63 -10.42 3.67
CA GLY A 221 -14.54 -11.56 3.70
C GLY A 221 -15.94 -11.22 3.21
N THR A 222 -16.69 -12.23 2.77
CA THR A 222 -18.13 -12.15 2.51
C THR A 222 -18.96 -12.15 3.79
N THR A 223 -18.38 -12.68 4.88
CA THR A 223 -18.94 -12.70 6.23
C THR A 223 -17.90 -12.20 7.24
N LEU A 224 -18.34 -11.86 8.45
CA LEU A 224 -17.45 -11.48 9.54
C LEU A 224 -16.53 -12.64 9.93
N ALA A 225 -17.03 -13.88 9.94
CA ALA A 225 -16.20 -15.06 10.23
C ALA A 225 -15.06 -15.20 9.20
N GLU A 226 -15.37 -15.08 7.91
CA GLU A 226 -14.38 -15.12 6.85
C GLU A 226 -13.40 -13.95 6.96
N PHE A 227 -13.89 -12.73 7.19
CA PHE A 227 -13.05 -11.55 7.39
C PHE A 227 -12.04 -11.76 8.54
N LEU A 228 -12.49 -12.28 9.68
CA LEU A 228 -11.59 -12.55 10.81
C LEU A 228 -10.51 -13.55 10.38
N LEU A 229 -10.89 -14.73 9.90
CA LEU A 229 -9.95 -15.80 9.56
C LEU A 229 -8.97 -15.41 8.43
N LEU A 230 -9.36 -14.55 7.49
CA LEU A 230 -8.47 -14.00 6.45
C LEU A 230 -7.42 -13.03 6.98
N ASN A 231 -7.60 -12.46 8.18
CA ASN A 231 -6.72 -11.42 8.75
C ASN A 231 -6.06 -11.82 10.09
N LEU A 232 -6.31 -13.03 10.59
CA LEU A 232 -5.65 -13.57 11.78
C LEU A 232 -4.27 -14.14 11.46
N SER A 233 -3.22 -13.67 12.13
CA SER A 233 -1.88 -14.25 11.99
C SER A 233 -1.79 -15.64 12.62
N ALA A 234 -1.16 -16.59 11.93
CA ALA A 234 -0.87 -17.91 12.48
C ALA A 234 0.04 -17.85 13.73
N ALA A 235 0.92 -16.84 13.81
CA ALA A 235 1.77 -16.63 14.99
C ALA A 235 0.92 -16.32 16.24
N TRP A 236 -0.18 -15.56 16.07
CA TRP A 236 -1.07 -15.26 17.18
C TRP A 236 -1.87 -16.48 17.64
N LEU A 237 -2.20 -17.44 16.76
CA LEU A 237 -2.86 -18.67 17.20
C LEU A 237 -1.94 -19.59 18.03
N ALA A 238 -0.63 -19.50 17.82
CA ALA A 238 0.37 -20.28 18.58
C ALA A 238 0.83 -19.60 19.87
N ASP A 239 0.54 -18.32 20.01
CA ASP A 239 0.85 -17.48 21.16
C ASP A 239 -0.22 -17.63 22.27
N ASP A 240 0.17 -17.42 23.53
CA ASP A 240 -0.71 -17.45 24.71
C ASP A 240 -0.99 -16.05 25.29
N THR A 241 -0.35 -14.99 24.80
CA THR A 241 -0.60 -13.64 25.31
C THR A 241 -2.02 -13.16 25.01
N LEU A 242 -2.58 -12.39 25.94
CA LEU A 242 -3.81 -11.63 25.73
C LEU A 242 -3.51 -10.33 24.95
N PRO A 243 -4.52 -9.68 24.36
CA PRO A 243 -4.36 -8.33 23.83
C PRO A 243 -3.80 -7.36 24.89
N ALA A 244 -3.02 -6.37 24.47
CA ALA A 244 -2.36 -5.43 25.39
C ALA A 244 -3.35 -4.63 26.26
N TRP A 245 -4.56 -4.37 25.77
CA TRP A 245 -5.62 -3.71 26.54
C TRP A 245 -6.29 -4.61 27.59
N ALA A 246 -6.06 -5.92 27.53
CA ALA A 246 -6.53 -6.92 28.49
C ALA A 246 -5.36 -7.56 29.27
N SER A 247 -4.22 -6.86 29.33
CA SER A 247 -3.04 -7.30 30.08
C SER A 247 -2.52 -6.15 30.93
N PRO A 248 -1.77 -6.43 32.00
CA PRO A 248 -0.97 -5.39 32.66
C PRO A 248 -0.10 -4.67 31.62
N TYR A 249 -0.07 -3.34 31.72
CA TYR A 249 0.71 -2.53 30.78
C TYR A 249 2.20 -2.88 30.84
N SER A 250 2.82 -3.07 29.68
CA SER A 250 4.24 -3.34 29.54
C SER A 250 4.77 -2.76 28.23
N THR A 251 6.01 -2.27 28.26
CA THR A 251 6.80 -1.91 27.07
C THR A 251 7.73 -3.03 26.61
N GLU A 252 7.68 -4.18 27.28
CA GLU A 252 8.51 -5.36 27.01
C GLU A 252 7.60 -6.50 26.56
N LEU A 253 6.89 -6.29 25.45
CA LEU A 253 5.97 -7.30 24.92
C LEU A 253 6.69 -8.23 23.94
N PRO A 254 6.37 -9.54 23.92
CA PRO A 254 7.03 -10.46 23.02
C PRO A 254 6.78 -10.09 21.55
N VAL A 255 7.84 -10.12 20.75
CA VAL A 255 7.80 -9.96 19.29
C VAL A 255 6.86 -11.04 18.70
N HIS A 256 6.04 -10.66 17.74
CA HIS A 256 5.02 -11.47 17.06
C HIS A 256 3.85 -11.93 17.93
N SER A 257 3.74 -11.46 19.18
CA SER A 257 2.61 -11.75 20.04
C SER A 257 1.36 -10.93 19.71
N LEU A 258 0.20 -11.43 20.16
CA LEU A 258 -1.05 -10.70 20.10
C LEU A 258 -0.97 -9.41 20.93
N ALA A 259 -0.35 -9.46 22.11
CA ALA A 259 -0.11 -8.29 22.94
C ALA A 259 0.66 -7.21 22.17
N SER A 260 1.81 -7.55 21.57
CA SER A 260 2.60 -6.62 20.76
C SER A 260 1.76 -6.00 19.63
N SER A 261 1.02 -6.80 18.86
CA SER A 261 0.23 -6.30 17.73
C SER A 261 -0.92 -5.34 18.09
N THR A 262 -1.35 -5.38 19.36
CA THR A 262 -2.42 -4.55 19.91
C THR A 262 -1.91 -3.46 20.84
N TYR A 263 -0.59 -3.32 20.99
CA TYR A 263 0.04 -2.31 21.83
C TYR A 263 -0.28 -0.88 21.36
N THR A 264 -0.42 0.02 22.33
CA THR A 264 -0.53 1.47 22.12
C THR A 264 0.25 2.17 23.23
N ALA A 265 0.67 3.41 22.97
CA ALA A 265 1.25 4.28 24.00
C ALA A 265 0.25 5.35 24.48
N ASN A 266 -1.04 5.23 24.13
CA ASN A 266 -2.09 6.17 24.52
C ASN A 266 -3.01 5.55 25.57
N ALA A 267 -3.34 6.36 26.57
CA ALA A 267 -4.26 6.00 27.63
C ALA A 267 -5.44 6.97 27.65
N ALA A 268 -6.61 6.45 28.02
CA ALA A 268 -7.81 7.24 28.25
C ALA A 268 -8.51 6.76 29.53
N LEU A 269 -9.34 7.61 30.12
CA LEU A 269 -10.26 7.25 31.20
C LEU A 269 -11.51 8.10 31.06
N LEU A 270 -12.67 7.45 30.94
CA LEU A 270 -13.95 8.10 30.85
C LEU A 270 -14.31 8.78 32.17
N VAL A 271 -14.98 9.93 32.07
CA VAL A 271 -15.55 10.66 33.20
C VAL A 271 -17.05 10.69 33.00
N SER A 272 -17.76 9.92 33.81
CA SER A 272 -19.22 9.84 33.80
C SER A 272 -19.84 11.14 34.30
N GLU A 273 -20.89 11.59 33.62
CA GLU A 273 -21.79 12.64 34.14
C GLU A 273 -22.90 12.01 34.99
N ASP A 274 -23.44 10.88 34.50
CA ASP A 274 -24.40 10.02 35.17
C ASP A 274 -24.18 8.54 34.80
N GLU A 275 -25.08 7.64 35.20
CA GLU A 275 -25.00 6.21 34.88
C GLU A 275 -25.18 5.89 33.38
N HIS A 276 -25.60 6.86 32.56
CA HIS A 276 -26.01 6.64 31.18
C HIS A 276 -25.21 7.45 30.16
N THR A 277 -24.35 8.37 30.59
CA THR A 277 -23.63 9.27 29.70
C THR A 277 -22.24 9.63 30.23
N PHE A 278 -21.32 9.80 29.28
CA PHE A 278 -19.95 10.22 29.53
C PHE A 278 -19.73 11.60 28.92
N ALA A 279 -19.67 12.64 29.76
CA ALA A 279 -19.40 14.00 29.30
C ALA A 279 -17.91 14.27 29.13
N GLY A 280 -17.07 13.55 29.87
CA GLY A 280 -15.64 13.82 29.95
C GLY A 280 -14.76 12.63 29.62
N VAL A 281 -13.51 12.93 29.27
CA VAL A 281 -12.42 11.97 29.15
C VAL A 281 -11.12 12.60 29.62
N LEU A 282 -10.40 11.87 30.47
CA LEU A 282 -8.99 12.10 30.77
C LEU A 282 -8.16 11.35 29.74
N ARG A 283 -7.13 11.99 29.18
CA ARG A 283 -6.23 11.37 28.19
C ARG A 283 -4.80 11.46 28.69
N GLY A 284 -3.97 10.48 28.36
CA GLY A 284 -2.65 10.33 28.96
C GLY A 284 -1.72 9.45 28.13
N GLY A 285 -0.46 9.42 28.56
CA GLY A 285 0.43 8.30 28.28
C GLY A 285 0.40 7.34 29.46
N PHE A 286 1.04 6.19 29.33
CA PHE A 286 1.08 5.20 30.40
C PHE A 286 2.11 5.54 31.50
N PRO A 287 1.90 5.02 32.73
CA PRO A 287 2.71 5.31 33.90
C PRO A 287 4.18 4.85 33.77
N HIS A 288 5.08 5.54 34.48
CA HIS A 288 6.51 5.30 34.50
C HIS A 288 7.12 5.89 35.76
N SER A 289 8.13 5.19 36.30
CA SER A 289 8.47 5.30 37.71
C SER A 289 9.61 6.27 38.06
N SER A 290 10.35 6.83 37.10
CA SER A 290 11.34 7.90 37.40
C SER A 290 12.03 8.53 36.19
N ASP A 291 12.29 7.79 35.11
CA ASP A 291 13.02 8.27 33.91
C ASP A 291 12.09 8.37 32.69
N VAL A 292 11.52 9.55 32.49
CA VAL A 292 10.55 9.80 31.41
C VAL A 292 11.15 9.60 30.01
N GLU A 293 12.43 9.90 29.80
CA GLU A 293 13.07 9.76 28.49
C GLU A 293 13.35 8.29 28.16
N ALA A 294 13.77 7.49 29.15
CA ALA A 294 13.86 6.04 28.99
C ALA A 294 12.50 5.42 28.68
N ALA A 295 11.43 5.83 29.40
CA ALA A 295 10.05 5.41 29.12
C ALA A 295 9.64 5.65 27.68
N LYS A 296 9.88 6.89 27.22
CA LYS A 296 9.56 7.34 25.85
C LYS A 296 10.25 6.48 24.83
N LYS A 297 11.54 6.24 25.05
CA LYS A 297 12.35 5.44 24.16
C LYS A 297 11.83 4.01 24.09
N ALA A 298 11.60 3.36 25.23
CA ALA A 298 11.07 2.00 25.30
C ALA A 298 9.69 1.88 24.64
N ALA A 299 8.77 2.80 24.96
CA ALA A 299 7.44 2.83 24.35
C ALA A 299 7.50 3.04 22.82
N ASN A 300 8.43 3.86 22.34
CA ASN A 300 8.64 4.07 20.90
C ASN A 300 9.24 2.86 20.21
N GLU A 301 10.22 2.21 20.84
CA GLU A 301 10.82 0.97 20.34
C GLU A 301 9.78 -0.14 20.26
N GLN A 302 8.95 -0.31 21.30
CA GLN A 302 7.84 -1.26 21.28
C GLN A 302 6.81 -0.92 20.19
N LEU A 303 6.45 0.36 20.01
CA LEU A 303 5.52 0.77 18.95
C LEU A 303 6.07 0.50 17.54
N VAL A 304 7.36 0.74 17.32
CA VAL A 304 8.04 0.43 16.05
C VAL A 304 8.04 -1.08 15.80
N ALA A 305 8.38 -1.89 16.80
CA ALA A 305 8.34 -3.34 16.71
C ALA A 305 6.92 -3.85 16.39
N SER A 306 5.93 -3.36 17.12
CA SER A 306 4.51 -3.69 16.94
C SER A 306 4.03 -3.38 15.51
N ASN A 307 4.42 -2.22 14.95
CA ASN A 307 4.08 -1.83 13.58
C ASN A 307 4.79 -2.70 12.52
N ALA A 308 6.03 -3.12 12.78
CA ALA A 308 6.77 -4.01 11.87
C ALA A 308 6.13 -5.41 11.79
N GLU A 309 5.47 -5.83 12.86
CA GLU A 309 4.86 -7.15 12.99
C GLU A 309 3.41 -7.21 12.51
N ASP A 310 2.70 -6.08 12.61
CA ASP A 310 1.31 -5.93 12.20
C ASP A 310 1.07 -6.48 10.77
N PRO A 311 0.26 -7.55 10.61
CA PRO A 311 0.01 -8.16 9.31
C PRO A 311 -0.80 -7.27 8.37
N SER A 312 -1.49 -6.25 8.90
CA SER A 312 -2.18 -5.25 8.09
C SER A 312 -1.24 -4.16 7.56
N ARG A 313 0.06 -4.21 7.90
CA ARG A 313 1.09 -3.29 7.39
C ARG A 313 1.92 -3.98 6.31
N VAL A 314 2.01 -3.29 5.19
CA VAL A 314 2.83 -3.73 4.06
C VAL A 314 4.14 -2.98 4.07
N TRP A 315 5.23 -3.73 4.00
CA TRP A 315 6.58 -3.21 4.02
C TRP A 315 7.29 -3.52 2.70
N GLN A 316 8.02 -2.54 2.18
CA GLN A 316 8.81 -2.66 0.96
C GLN A 316 10.30 -2.53 1.26
N ASP A 317 11.10 -3.28 0.52
CA ASP A 317 12.56 -3.18 0.58
C ASP A 317 13.04 -2.09 -0.38
N VAL A 318 13.66 -1.05 0.16
CA VAL A 318 14.15 0.09 -0.61
C VAL A 318 15.67 0.08 -0.60
N THR A 319 16.26 -0.28 -1.73
CA THR A 319 17.72 -0.21 -1.93
C THR A 319 18.12 1.22 -2.25
N GLY A 320 18.85 1.87 -1.34
CA GLY A 320 19.42 3.20 -1.58
C GLY A 320 20.51 3.15 -2.65
N LYS A 321 20.77 4.28 -3.34
CA LYS A 321 21.79 4.37 -4.41
C LYS A 321 23.20 3.91 -3.99
N THR A 322 23.53 4.03 -2.71
CA THR A 322 24.85 3.73 -2.15
C THR A 322 24.78 3.09 -0.76
N GLY A 323 23.60 2.63 -0.33
CA GLY A 323 23.35 2.22 1.06
C GLY A 323 22.72 0.83 1.15
N PRO A 324 22.73 0.22 2.35
CA PRO A 324 22.06 -1.05 2.58
C PRO A 324 20.56 -0.94 2.26
N THR A 325 19.95 -2.05 1.84
CA THR A 325 18.51 -2.15 1.67
C THR A 325 17.82 -1.85 2.99
N GLN A 326 16.91 -0.88 2.96
CA GLN A 326 16.11 -0.48 4.13
C GLN A 326 14.68 -0.94 3.92
N ARG A 327 14.13 -1.63 4.91
CA ARG A 327 12.70 -1.94 4.95
C ARG A 327 11.92 -0.68 5.35
N LYS A 328 10.97 -0.26 4.52
CA LYS A 328 10.14 0.93 4.75
C LYS A 328 8.67 0.59 4.59
N LEU A 329 7.81 1.23 5.38
CA LEU A 329 6.38 1.08 5.22
C LEU A 329 5.97 1.56 3.81
N PHE A 330 5.17 0.74 3.12
CA PHE A 330 4.62 1.10 1.82
C PHE A 330 3.57 2.20 1.98
N THR A 331 3.76 3.30 1.26
CA THR A 331 2.89 4.49 1.28
C THR A 331 2.51 4.95 -0.13
N GLY A 332 2.67 4.07 -1.13
CA GLY A 332 2.56 4.42 -2.55
C GLY A 332 1.13 4.69 -3.05
N PHE A 333 0.10 4.25 -2.32
CA PHE A 333 -1.28 4.58 -2.68
C PHE A 333 -1.68 5.99 -2.29
N ASP A 334 -2.48 6.61 -3.15
CA ASP A 334 -3.04 7.95 -2.95
C ASP A 334 -4.52 7.95 -3.35
N LEU A 335 -5.34 8.72 -2.63
CA LEU A 335 -6.73 8.96 -2.99
C LEU A 335 -6.89 9.78 -4.28
N GLY A 336 -5.90 10.61 -4.59
CA GLY A 336 -5.84 11.37 -5.83
C GLY A 336 -5.38 10.55 -7.03
N HIS A 337 -4.90 9.33 -6.81
CA HIS A 337 -4.44 8.44 -7.88
C HIS A 337 -5.57 7.56 -8.42
N SER A 338 -5.52 7.26 -9.72
CA SER A 338 -6.28 6.14 -10.27
C SER A 338 -5.78 4.79 -9.74
N THR A 339 -6.61 3.76 -9.85
CA THR A 339 -6.27 2.35 -9.71
C THR A 339 -5.02 2.01 -10.51
N ALA A 340 -4.90 2.49 -11.75
CA ALA A 340 -3.70 2.29 -12.59
C ALA A 340 -2.44 2.89 -11.96
N GLN A 341 -2.53 4.11 -11.42
CA GLN A 341 -1.42 4.76 -10.72
C GLN A 341 -1.05 4.07 -9.42
N ASN A 342 -2.04 3.66 -8.64
CA ASN A 342 -1.84 2.90 -7.41
C ASN A 342 -1.18 1.54 -7.71
N LEU A 343 -1.67 0.80 -8.71
CA LEU A 343 -1.07 -0.45 -9.14
C LEU A 343 0.34 -0.27 -9.71
N ARG A 344 0.61 0.86 -10.39
CA ARG A 344 1.98 1.24 -10.76
C ARG A 344 2.86 1.37 -9.53
N ALA A 345 2.41 2.11 -8.53
CA ALA A 345 3.17 2.32 -7.29
C ALA A 345 3.44 0.98 -6.58
N TRP A 346 2.44 0.09 -6.57
CA TRP A 346 2.54 -1.25 -6.00
C TRP A 346 3.51 -2.17 -6.75
N ILE A 347 3.31 -2.34 -8.05
CA ILE A 347 4.00 -3.37 -8.84
C ILE A 347 5.38 -2.89 -9.28
N LEU A 348 5.48 -1.63 -9.73
CA LEU A 348 6.70 -1.10 -10.33
C LEU A 348 7.57 -0.32 -9.38
N ASP A 349 7.00 0.51 -8.52
CA ASP A 349 7.80 1.34 -7.64
C ASP A 349 8.19 0.61 -6.34
N ALA A 350 7.31 -0.27 -5.84
CA ALA A 350 7.52 -1.05 -4.61
C ALA A 350 7.98 -2.49 -4.84
N GLY A 351 7.88 -3.01 -6.08
CA GLY A 351 8.32 -4.37 -6.41
C GLY A 351 7.40 -5.47 -5.87
N ILE A 352 6.09 -5.21 -5.77
CA ILE A 352 5.08 -6.14 -5.22
C ILE A 352 5.42 -6.53 -3.78
N PRO A 353 5.24 -5.61 -2.83
CA PRO A 353 5.51 -5.92 -1.44
C PRO A 353 4.54 -6.99 -0.92
N ASP A 354 5.02 -7.82 0.01
CA ASP A 354 4.29 -8.97 0.55
C ASP A 354 3.11 -8.51 1.42
N ILE A 355 1.89 -8.93 1.07
CA ILE A 355 0.70 -8.75 1.91
C ILE A 355 0.56 -10.02 2.74
N LYS A 356 0.67 -9.88 4.07
CA LYS A 356 0.52 -11.05 4.94
C LYS A 356 -0.89 -11.62 4.82
N HIS A 357 -0.99 -12.92 4.70
CA HIS A 357 -2.25 -13.65 4.70
C HIS A 357 -2.59 -14.13 6.11
N GLY A 358 -3.89 -14.24 6.39
CA GLY A 358 -4.36 -14.86 7.62
C GLY A 358 -4.30 -16.39 7.58
N VAL A 359 -4.94 -17.01 8.57
CA VAL A 359 -5.03 -18.48 8.70
C VAL A 359 -5.92 -19.13 7.65
N LEU A 360 -6.89 -18.38 7.11
CA LEU A 360 -7.58 -18.74 5.89
C LEU A 360 -6.78 -18.19 4.71
N PRO A 361 -6.30 -19.04 3.77
CA PRO A 361 -5.59 -18.55 2.59
C PRO A 361 -6.49 -17.58 1.81
N SER A 362 -5.97 -16.42 1.47
CA SER A 362 -6.70 -15.50 0.59
C SER A 362 -6.75 -16.10 -0.81
N GLY A 363 -7.96 -16.24 -1.36
CA GLY A 363 -8.13 -16.42 -2.80
C GLY A 363 -7.91 -15.10 -3.54
N THR A 364 -8.45 -14.99 -4.75
CA THR A 364 -8.54 -13.74 -5.53
C THR A 364 -9.57 -12.76 -4.94
N GLY A 365 -9.72 -12.74 -3.61
CA GLY A 365 -10.68 -11.91 -2.89
C GLY A 365 -10.32 -10.43 -2.96
N ALA A 366 -11.25 -9.56 -2.56
CA ALA A 366 -10.97 -8.13 -2.52
C ALA A 366 -10.07 -7.78 -1.33
N ILE A 367 -9.24 -6.74 -1.47
CA ILE A 367 -8.39 -6.18 -0.42
C ILE A 367 -8.86 -4.76 -0.16
N ASP A 368 -9.30 -4.52 1.08
CA ASP A 368 -9.68 -3.21 1.59
C ASP A 368 -8.46 -2.51 2.17
N VAL A 369 -8.21 -1.29 1.72
CA VAL A 369 -7.07 -0.48 2.15
C VAL A 369 -7.57 0.81 2.77
N LEU A 370 -7.29 1.00 4.06
CA LEU A 370 -7.48 2.30 4.71
C LEU A 370 -6.33 3.20 4.29
N TYR A 371 -6.67 4.27 3.57
CA TYR A 371 -5.79 5.39 3.32
C TYR A 371 -5.97 6.42 4.42
N LEU A 372 -4.87 6.79 5.10
CA LEU A 372 -4.80 7.93 5.99
C LEU A 372 -3.75 8.92 5.47
N SER A 373 -4.08 10.21 5.52
CA SER A 373 -3.10 11.27 5.34
C SER A 373 -3.15 12.27 6.48
N ALA A 374 -1.99 12.79 6.84
CA ALA A 374 -1.84 13.84 7.84
C ALA A 374 -0.88 14.93 7.35
N SER A 375 -1.17 16.17 7.74
CA SER A 375 -0.23 17.29 7.64
C SER A 375 0.50 17.46 8.97
N ILE A 376 1.82 17.58 8.93
CA ILE A 376 2.63 17.73 10.13
C ILE A 376 2.87 19.22 10.37
N ASN A 377 2.13 19.81 11.31
CA ASN A 377 2.34 21.20 11.75
C ASN A 377 2.95 21.20 13.14
N PHE A 378 4.10 21.85 13.34
CA PHE A 378 4.79 21.88 14.65
C PHE A 378 4.99 20.49 15.28
N ARG A 379 5.32 19.47 14.46
CA ARG A 379 5.45 18.05 14.87
C ARG A 379 4.16 17.38 15.34
N MET A 380 3.01 18.03 15.13
CA MET A 380 1.68 17.48 15.40
C MET A 380 1.06 17.01 14.08
N PRO A 381 0.80 15.70 13.92
CA PRO A 381 0.08 15.19 12.76
C PRO A 381 -1.39 15.61 12.87
N ASN A 382 -1.88 16.35 11.88
CA ASN A 382 -3.29 16.70 11.72
C ASN A 382 -3.84 15.87 10.58
N LEU A 383 -4.78 14.97 10.85
CA LEU A 383 -5.40 14.15 9.82
C LEU A 383 -6.07 15.04 8.77
N THR A 384 -5.68 14.89 7.51
CA THR A 384 -6.18 15.65 6.36
C THR A 384 -7.14 14.82 5.51
N ALA A 385 -7.03 13.49 5.56
CA ALA A 385 -7.91 12.58 4.83
C ALA A 385 -7.94 11.20 5.48
N ALA A 386 -9.10 10.54 5.40
CA ALA A 386 -9.28 9.14 5.72
C ALA A 386 -10.31 8.54 4.77
N ALA A 387 -9.99 7.43 4.10
CA ALA A 387 -10.90 6.77 3.17
C ALA A 387 -10.53 5.29 2.97
N TRP A 388 -11.49 4.52 2.47
CA TRP A 388 -11.28 3.14 2.03
C TRP A 388 -11.09 3.09 0.52
N LEU A 389 -10.02 2.43 0.11
CA LEU A 389 -9.82 1.95 -1.24
C LEU A 389 -10.12 0.44 -1.25
N THR A 390 -10.67 -0.08 -2.33
CA THR A 390 -10.87 -1.52 -2.50
C THR A 390 -10.20 -1.94 -3.79
N PHE A 391 -9.33 -2.93 -3.70
CA PHE A 391 -8.68 -3.55 -4.85
C PHE A 391 -9.14 -4.99 -4.98
N ASN A 392 -9.11 -5.53 -6.19
CA ASN A 392 -9.14 -6.97 -6.36
C ASN A 392 -7.76 -7.50 -5.94
N GLY A 393 -7.70 -8.51 -5.06
CA GLY A 393 -6.45 -9.11 -4.60
C GLY A 393 -5.60 -9.64 -5.74
N ALA A 394 -6.23 -10.18 -6.79
CA ALA A 394 -5.54 -10.61 -8.01
C ALA A 394 -4.81 -9.47 -8.75
N HIS A 395 -5.18 -8.21 -8.51
CA HIS A 395 -4.48 -7.05 -9.08
C HIS A 395 -3.25 -6.66 -8.25
N LEU A 396 -3.29 -6.88 -6.94
CA LEU A 396 -2.15 -6.61 -6.05
C LEU A 396 -1.15 -7.76 -6.05
N GLU A 397 -1.63 -8.98 -6.27
CA GLU A 397 -0.81 -10.18 -6.36
C GLU A 397 -1.01 -10.84 -7.74
N PRO A 398 -0.69 -10.12 -8.83
CA PRO A 398 -0.89 -10.66 -10.17
C PRO A 398 0.09 -11.80 -10.42
N ASP A 399 -0.36 -12.81 -11.19
CA ASP A 399 0.57 -13.78 -11.77
C ASP A 399 1.51 -13.10 -12.78
N ASP A 400 2.52 -13.82 -13.27
CA ASP A 400 3.55 -13.25 -14.15
C ASP A 400 2.96 -12.60 -15.42
N ILE A 401 1.88 -13.16 -15.98
CA ILE A 401 1.27 -12.68 -17.23
C ILE A 401 0.49 -11.40 -16.94
N ALA A 402 -0.35 -11.43 -15.91
CA ALA A 402 -1.08 -10.26 -15.45
C ALA A 402 -0.12 -9.15 -15.01
N ARG A 403 1.02 -9.49 -14.41
CA ARG A 403 2.06 -8.54 -13.99
C ARG A 403 2.65 -7.80 -15.19
N GLU A 404 3.10 -8.51 -16.23
CA GLU A 404 3.68 -7.87 -17.43
C GLU A 404 2.68 -6.91 -18.09
N LEU A 405 1.41 -7.32 -18.20
CA LEU A 405 0.38 -6.45 -18.75
C LEU A 405 0.11 -5.26 -17.82
N VAL A 406 -0.07 -5.46 -16.52
CA VAL A 406 -0.31 -4.34 -15.59
C VAL A 406 0.86 -3.37 -15.61
N ILE A 407 2.10 -3.83 -15.77
CA ILE A 407 3.28 -2.97 -15.95
C ILE A 407 3.16 -2.13 -17.23
N GLU A 408 2.82 -2.76 -18.35
CA GLU A 408 2.67 -2.08 -19.63
C GLU A 408 1.53 -1.04 -19.58
N LEU A 409 0.38 -1.44 -19.03
CA LEU A 409 -0.76 -0.55 -18.85
C LEU A 409 -0.43 0.57 -17.88
N ALA A 410 0.15 0.27 -16.73
CA ALA A 410 0.51 1.27 -15.73
C ALA A 410 1.52 2.29 -16.28
N ASN A 411 2.51 1.88 -17.08
CA ASN A 411 3.43 2.82 -17.72
C ASN A 411 2.75 3.69 -18.77
N THR A 412 1.92 3.06 -19.63
CA THR A 412 1.16 3.72 -20.70
C THR A 412 0.09 4.69 -20.15
N VAL A 413 -0.48 4.38 -18.98
CA VAL A 413 -1.63 5.07 -18.39
C VAL A 413 -1.23 6.11 -17.32
N ALA A 414 -0.20 5.86 -16.52
CA ALA A 414 0.10 6.70 -15.35
C ALA A 414 1.14 7.81 -15.58
N ARG A 415 2.26 7.52 -16.24
CA ARG A 415 3.42 8.46 -16.27
C ARG A 415 3.47 9.33 -17.51
N GLU A 416 3.19 8.75 -18.67
CA GLU A 416 3.24 9.47 -19.95
C GLU A 416 2.02 10.38 -20.20
N PRO A 417 0.79 9.99 -19.84
CA PRO A 417 -0.40 10.79 -20.15
C PRO A 417 -0.50 12.08 -19.36
N GLU A 418 -0.21 12.06 -18.05
CA GLU A 418 -0.25 13.27 -17.22
C GLU A 418 0.80 14.27 -17.67
N ARG A 419 1.97 13.79 -18.09
CA ARG A 419 3.01 14.62 -18.67
C ARG A 419 2.56 15.24 -20.00
N ALA A 420 1.94 14.45 -20.89
CA ALA A 420 1.40 14.95 -22.15
C ALA A 420 0.29 15.99 -21.92
N LEU A 421 -0.62 15.75 -20.96
CA LEU A 421 -1.64 16.72 -20.55
C LEU A 421 -1.01 17.99 -19.94
N ASP A 422 0.02 17.86 -19.09
CA ASP A 422 0.75 19.01 -18.53
C ASP A 422 1.44 19.83 -19.61
N GLU A 423 2.11 19.17 -20.57
CA GLU A 423 2.76 19.82 -21.70
C GLU A 423 1.75 20.52 -22.62
N ALA A 424 0.61 19.89 -22.93
CA ALA A 424 -0.46 20.48 -23.73
C ALA A 424 -1.10 21.70 -23.02
N ILE A 425 -1.46 21.56 -21.74
CA ILE A 425 -2.08 22.66 -20.97
C ILE A 425 -1.10 23.82 -20.77
N ARG A 426 0.20 23.54 -20.62
CA ARG A 426 1.24 24.57 -20.52
C ARG A 426 1.34 25.42 -21.80
N LYS A 427 1.05 24.85 -22.98
CA LYS A 427 0.98 25.60 -24.25
C LYS A 427 -0.22 26.55 -24.30
N VAL A 428 -1.32 26.22 -23.61
CA VAL A 428 -2.49 27.10 -23.49
C VAL A 428 -2.23 28.23 -22.49
N PHE A 429 -1.55 27.95 -21.39
CA PHE A 429 -1.21 28.91 -20.34
C PHE A 429 0.30 29.11 -20.19
N PRO A 430 0.99 29.69 -21.19
CA PRO A 430 2.43 29.89 -21.12
C PRO A 430 2.76 30.85 -19.97
N ASN A 431 3.79 30.52 -19.19
CA ASN A 431 4.34 31.43 -18.19
C ASN A 431 5.56 32.17 -18.78
N PRO A 432 5.47 33.49 -19.03
CA PRO A 432 6.56 34.26 -19.60
C PRO A 432 7.75 34.45 -18.64
N ALA A 433 7.53 34.33 -17.33
CA ALA A 433 8.57 34.55 -16.32
C ALA A 433 9.47 33.33 -16.07
N SER A 434 8.98 32.11 -16.35
CA SER A 434 9.76 30.87 -16.25
C SER A 434 8.96 29.68 -16.78
N ALA A 435 9.59 28.87 -17.63
CA ALA A 435 9.01 27.62 -18.13
C ALA A 435 8.73 26.59 -17.01
N ARG A 436 9.27 26.78 -15.79
CA ARG A 436 9.10 25.88 -14.65
C ARG A 436 7.97 26.28 -13.69
N VAL A 437 7.53 27.54 -13.70
CA VAL A 437 6.52 28.03 -12.74
C VAL A 437 5.13 27.90 -13.36
N ARG A 438 4.24 27.11 -12.75
CA ARG A 438 2.86 26.95 -13.23
C ARG A 438 1.98 28.12 -12.80
N THR A 439 1.22 28.70 -13.73
CA THR A 439 0.21 29.74 -13.42
C THR A 439 -0.97 29.13 -12.62
N PRO A 440 -1.76 29.93 -11.87
CA PRO A 440 -2.93 29.41 -11.16
C PRO A 440 -3.94 28.72 -12.10
N ALA A 441 -4.17 29.30 -13.29
CA ALA A 441 -5.04 28.71 -14.33
C ALA A 441 -4.51 27.36 -14.82
N HIS A 442 -3.20 27.25 -15.09
CA HIS A 442 -2.56 25.98 -15.44
C HIS A 442 -2.74 24.93 -14.33
N LYS A 443 -2.46 25.28 -13.06
CA LYS A 443 -2.64 24.35 -11.93
C LYS A 443 -4.09 23.89 -11.77
N SER A 444 -5.06 24.77 -12.04
CA SER A 444 -6.49 24.44 -11.99
C SER A 444 -6.89 23.52 -13.13
N ALA A 445 -6.57 23.89 -14.37
CA ALA A 445 -6.84 23.12 -15.57
C ALA A 445 -6.20 21.73 -15.54
N LEU A 446 -4.92 21.64 -15.14
CA LEU A 446 -4.22 20.36 -15.05
C LEU A 446 -4.89 19.42 -14.04
N ARG A 447 -5.27 19.92 -12.84
CA ARG A 447 -6.01 19.11 -11.86
C ARG A 447 -7.34 18.62 -12.41
N SER A 448 -8.07 19.47 -13.15
CA SER A 448 -9.33 19.09 -13.78
C SER A 448 -9.13 18.03 -14.87
N ALA A 449 -8.11 18.20 -15.72
CA ALA A 449 -7.80 17.27 -16.81
C ALA A 449 -7.37 15.91 -16.25
N VAL A 450 -6.43 15.88 -15.32
CA VAL A 450 -5.95 14.64 -14.69
C VAL A 450 -7.11 13.89 -14.03
N ARG A 451 -7.99 14.59 -13.30
CA ARG A 451 -9.19 13.97 -12.72
C ARG A 451 -10.13 13.39 -13.77
N SER A 452 -10.46 14.16 -14.81
CA SER A 452 -11.35 13.70 -15.89
C SER A 452 -10.77 12.50 -16.64
N PHE A 453 -9.46 12.51 -16.85
CA PHE A 453 -8.72 11.43 -17.48
C PHE A 453 -8.81 10.15 -16.66
N HIS A 454 -8.46 10.20 -15.37
CA HIS A 454 -8.52 9.03 -14.48
C HIS A 454 -9.94 8.47 -14.34
N ASN A 455 -10.96 9.33 -14.23
CA ASN A 455 -12.35 8.88 -14.21
C ASN A 455 -12.76 8.12 -15.48
N SER A 456 -12.20 8.50 -16.64
CA SER A 456 -12.48 7.84 -17.91
C SER A 456 -11.68 6.53 -18.05
N LEU A 457 -10.51 6.45 -17.43
CA LEU A 457 -9.63 5.29 -17.46
C LEU A 457 -10.05 4.15 -16.55
N GLU A 458 -10.61 4.45 -15.37
CA GLU A 458 -10.97 3.42 -14.39
C GLU A 458 -11.72 2.22 -14.97
N PRO A 459 -12.85 2.41 -15.70
CA PRO A 459 -13.59 1.28 -16.26
C PRO A 459 -12.78 0.53 -17.33
N LEU A 460 -12.00 1.25 -18.15
CA LEU A 460 -11.17 0.64 -19.20
C LEU A 460 -10.08 -0.24 -18.60
N PHE A 461 -9.44 0.25 -17.53
CA PHE A 461 -8.36 -0.44 -16.85
C PHE A 461 -8.87 -1.66 -16.07
N GLY A 462 -10.01 -1.52 -15.39
CA GLY A 462 -10.67 -2.64 -14.72
C GLY A 462 -11.04 -3.75 -15.71
N GLN A 463 -11.59 -3.40 -16.87
CA GLN A 463 -11.92 -4.37 -17.92
C GLN A 463 -10.65 -5.00 -18.51
N ALA A 464 -9.62 -4.21 -18.79
CA ALA A 464 -8.37 -4.71 -19.36
C ALA A 464 -7.69 -5.75 -18.47
N ILE A 465 -7.69 -5.55 -17.15
CA ILE A 465 -7.16 -6.56 -16.22
C ILE A 465 -8.06 -7.79 -16.18
N ALA A 466 -9.39 -7.60 -16.16
CA ALA A 466 -10.33 -8.73 -16.16
C ALA A 466 -10.18 -9.60 -17.42
N ASP A 467 -10.06 -8.98 -18.59
CA ASP A 467 -9.80 -9.65 -19.87
C ASP A 467 -8.48 -10.42 -19.81
N ALA A 468 -7.42 -9.79 -19.31
CA ALA A 468 -6.11 -10.42 -19.20
C ALA A 468 -6.08 -11.62 -18.25
N ALA A 469 -6.80 -11.53 -17.12
CA ALA A 469 -6.93 -12.62 -16.17
C ALA A 469 -7.60 -13.86 -16.78
N VAL A 470 -8.39 -13.70 -17.84
CA VAL A 470 -8.98 -14.80 -18.63
C VAL A 470 -8.24 -15.08 -19.94
N GLY A 471 -7.05 -14.49 -20.12
CA GLY A 471 -6.19 -14.70 -21.30
C GLY A 471 -6.64 -13.95 -22.56
N VAL A 472 -7.49 -12.94 -22.43
CA VAL A 472 -7.95 -12.09 -23.52
C VAL A 472 -7.10 -10.82 -23.59
N THR A 473 -6.56 -10.52 -24.76
CA THR A 473 -5.85 -9.25 -25.00
C THR A 473 -6.87 -8.11 -25.15
N PRO A 474 -6.76 -7.01 -24.37
CA PRO A 474 -7.67 -5.88 -24.51
C PRO A 474 -7.55 -5.25 -25.90
N ALA A 475 -8.61 -5.31 -26.70
CA ALA A 475 -8.64 -4.66 -28.02
C ALA A 475 -8.81 -3.14 -27.85
N ASN A 476 -8.08 -2.34 -28.63
CA ASN A 476 -8.19 -0.88 -28.70
C ASN A 476 -7.91 -0.10 -27.40
N LEU A 477 -7.43 -0.74 -26.34
CA LEU A 477 -7.19 -0.07 -25.05
C LEU A 477 -6.30 1.17 -25.17
N ILE A 478 -5.31 1.10 -26.03
CA ILE A 478 -4.49 2.26 -26.41
C ILE A 478 -5.35 3.39 -26.94
N ASP A 479 -6.17 3.13 -27.95
CA ASP A 479 -7.01 4.15 -28.60
C ASP A 479 -8.02 4.72 -27.62
N ASP A 480 -8.57 3.88 -26.74
CA ASP A 480 -9.48 4.30 -25.67
C ASP A 480 -8.77 5.21 -24.66
N ILE A 481 -7.54 4.87 -24.26
CA ILE A 481 -6.69 5.73 -23.43
C ILE A 481 -6.45 7.08 -24.13
N GLN A 482 -6.25 7.10 -25.44
CA GLN A 482 -6.07 8.36 -26.17
C GLN A 482 -7.35 9.19 -26.25
N ALA A 483 -8.49 8.54 -26.52
CA ALA A 483 -9.79 9.18 -26.51
C ALA A 483 -10.08 9.79 -25.13
N ALA A 484 -9.76 9.07 -24.05
CA ALA A 484 -9.87 9.55 -22.68
C ALA A 484 -8.98 10.79 -22.42
N LYS A 485 -7.74 10.82 -22.92
CA LYS A 485 -6.85 12.00 -22.78
C LYS A 485 -7.41 13.21 -23.51
N ALA A 486 -7.83 13.04 -24.76
CA ALA A 486 -8.38 14.13 -25.57
C ALA A 486 -9.64 14.70 -24.92
N HIS A 487 -10.56 13.82 -24.50
CA HIS A 487 -11.76 14.20 -23.76
C HIS A 487 -11.42 14.97 -22.48
N ALA A 488 -10.48 14.46 -21.68
CA ALA A 488 -10.07 15.10 -20.43
C ALA A 488 -9.44 16.49 -20.62
N PHE A 489 -8.65 16.65 -21.68
CA PHE A 489 -8.12 17.96 -22.08
C PHE A 489 -9.26 18.91 -22.47
N ASP A 490 -10.18 18.45 -23.34
CA ASP A 490 -11.30 19.24 -23.82
C ASP A 490 -12.21 19.69 -22.66
N GLU A 491 -12.57 18.79 -21.74
CA GLU A 491 -13.33 19.11 -20.52
C GLU A 491 -12.63 20.16 -19.65
N ALA A 492 -11.33 20.01 -19.42
CA ALA A 492 -10.56 20.94 -18.60
C ALA A 492 -10.43 22.33 -19.24
N MET A 493 -10.48 22.42 -20.57
CA MET A 493 -10.39 23.68 -21.31
C MET A 493 -11.73 24.41 -21.43
N LYS A 494 -12.88 23.74 -21.26
CA LYS A 494 -14.23 24.35 -21.39
C LYS A 494 -14.39 25.70 -20.69
N PRO A 495 -13.96 25.90 -19.42
CA PRO A 495 -14.13 27.18 -18.73
C PRO A 495 -13.28 28.32 -19.30
N TYR A 496 -12.28 28.00 -20.11
CA TYR A 496 -11.28 28.93 -20.63
C TYR A 496 -11.48 29.24 -22.12
N VAL A 497 -12.50 28.69 -22.77
CA VAL A 497 -12.80 28.94 -24.18
C VAL A 497 -13.20 30.40 -24.39
N ASN A 498 -12.36 31.15 -25.09
CA ASN A 498 -12.62 32.53 -25.52
C ASN A 498 -11.77 32.84 -26.77
N ALA A 499 -12.09 33.93 -27.47
CA ALA A 499 -11.44 34.29 -28.74
C ALA A 499 -9.90 34.32 -28.68
N LYS A 500 -9.32 34.69 -27.52
CA LYS A 500 -7.86 34.73 -27.32
C LYS A 500 -7.24 33.35 -27.14
N LEU A 501 -7.90 32.47 -26.37
CA LEU A 501 -7.35 31.15 -26.02
C LEU A 501 -7.72 30.04 -27.01
N THR A 502 -8.81 30.18 -27.77
CA THR A 502 -9.27 29.15 -28.72
C THR A 502 -8.16 28.69 -29.70
N PRO A 503 -7.36 29.58 -30.34
CA PRO A 503 -6.28 29.13 -31.23
C PRO A 503 -5.20 28.31 -30.50
N LEU A 504 -4.90 28.68 -29.25
CA LEU A 504 -3.92 27.97 -28.42
C LEU A 504 -4.45 26.61 -27.97
N ILE A 505 -5.72 26.54 -27.57
CA ILE A 505 -6.40 25.29 -27.20
C ILE A 505 -6.40 24.32 -28.38
N SER A 506 -6.79 24.77 -29.58
CA SER A 506 -6.81 23.94 -30.79
C SER A 506 -5.42 23.41 -31.14
N ARG A 507 -4.37 24.26 -31.04
CA ARG A 507 -2.99 23.84 -31.30
C ARG A 507 -2.49 22.84 -30.26
N ALA A 508 -2.73 23.10 -28.98
CA ALA A 508 -2.37 22.20 -27.90
C ALA A 508 -3.05 20.83 -28.03
N ARG A 509 -4.33 20.81 -28.45
CA ARG A 509 -5.08 19.58 -28.73
C ARG A 509 -4.50 18.79 -29.90
N ALA A 510 -4.14 19.46 -30.99
CA ALA A 510 -3.48 18.81 -32.12
C ALA A 510 -2.11 18.23 -31.73
N ASP A 511 -1.31 18.99 -30.99
CA ASP A 511 -0.02 18.53 -30.48
C ASP A 511 -0.15 17.33 -29.54
N LEU A 512 -1.20 17.30 -28.69
CA LEU A 512 -1.49 16.18 -27.81
C LEU A 512 -1.76 14.91 -28.63
N ALA A 513 -2.54 15.01 -29.71
CA ALA A 513 -2.78 13.88 -30.63
C ALA A 513 -1.50 13.44 -31.38
N ASP A 514 -0.62 14.38 -31.74
CA ASP A 514 0.63 14.09 -32.46
C ASP A 514 1.71 13.46 -31.59
N GLN A 515 1.84 13.89 -30.33
CA GLN A 515 2.79 13.33 -29.38
C GLN A 515 2.48 11.85 -29.11
N VAL A 516 1.19 11.56 -28.99
CA VAL A 516 0.64 10.21 -28.84
C VAL A 516 0.91 9.35 -30.08
N ARG A 517 0.63 9.85 -31.28
CA ARG A 517 0.91 9.12 -32.53
C ARG A 517 2.40 8.82 -32.70
N ARG A 518 3.28 9.73 -32.27
CA ARG A 518 4.73 9.51 -32.31
C ARG A 518 5.18 8.42 -31.34
N SER A 519 4.68 8.41 -30.10
CA SER A 519 4.99 7.33 -29.14
C SER A 519 4.59 5.95 -29.68
N HIS A 520 3.40 5.84 -30.33
CA HIS A 520 2.97 4.60 -30.97
C HIS A 520 3.78 4.24 -32.22
N ALA A 521 3.98 5.20 -33.13
CA ALA A 521 4.73 4.97 -34.35
C ALA A 521 6.18 4.55 -34.06
N GLN A 522 6.80 5.04 -32.99
CA GLN A 522 8.16 4.67 -32.58
C GLN A 522 8.24 3.26 -31.98
N ALA A 523 7.18 2.79 -31.32
CA ALA A 523 7.02 1.40 -30.89
C ALA A 523 6.74 0.46 -32.09
N ASP A 524 5.86 0.87 -33.00
CA ASP A 524 5.49 0.12 -34.21
C ASP A 524 6.64 -0.01 -35.21
N THR A 525 7.47 1.02 -35.38
CA THR A 525 8.58 0.99 -36.33
C THR A 525 9.75 0.12 -35.86
N THR A 526 10.04 0.10 -34.55
CA THR A 526 11.01 -0.84 -33.97
C THR A 526 10.50 -2.27 -34.09
N THR A 527 9.23 -2.51 -33.78
CA THR A 527 8.56 -3.81 -33.92
C THR A 527 8.52 -4.27 -35.38
N ALA A 528 8.12 -3.41 -36.32
CA ALA A 528 8.15 -3.71 -37.75
C ALA A 528 9.58 -4.01 -38.25
N PHE A 529 10.60 -3.36 -37.69
CA PHE A 529 11.99 -3.67 -38.01
C PHE A 529 12.41 -5.04 -37.46
N VAL A 530 12.09 -5.35 -36.20
CA VAL A 530 12.37 -6.67 -35.60
C VAL A 530 11.63 -7.78 -36.36
N GLY A 531 10.38 -7.54 -36.77
CA GLY A 531 9.61 -8.47 -37.62
C GLY A 531 10.27 -8.70 -38.99
N ARG A 532 10.73 -7.63 -39.65
CA ARG A 532 11.53 -7.76 -40.88
C ARG A 532 12.82 -8.54 -40.63
N PHE A 533 13.53 -8.24 -39.54
CA PHE A 533 14.73 -8.98 -39.16
C PHE A 533 14.44 -10.47 -38.93
N ILE A 534 13.38 -10.83 -38.20
CA ILE A 534 12.96 -12.23 -38.00
C ILE A 534 12.76 -12.92 -39.35
N SER A 535 12.04 -12.28 -40.28
CA SER A 535 11.76 -12.84 -41.61
C SER A 535 13.01 -13.02 -42.48
N GLN A 536 13.99 -12.12 -42.37
CA GLN A 536 15.19 -12.10 -43.21
C GLN A 536 16.36 -12.88 -42.61
N ARG A 537 16.40 -13.07 -41.29
CA ARG A 537 17.52 -13.71 -40.58
C ARG A 537 17.80 -15.15 -41.04
N GLN A 538 16.77 -15.87 -41.49
CA GLN A 538 16.92 -17.24 -41.99
C GLN A 538 17.31 -17.30 -43.48
N THR A 539 16.94 -16.28 -44.26
CA THR A 539 17.00 -16.31 -45.73
C THR A 539 18.14 -15.44 -46.29
N ASP A 540 18.48 -14.32 -45.64
CA ASP A 540 19.51 -13.37 -46.07
C ASP A 540 20.77 -13.48 -45.20
N THR A 541 21.72 -14.29 -45.70
CA THR A 541 23.02 -14.49 -45.03
C THR A 541 23.87 -13.21 -44.99
N ARG A 542 23.76 -12.32 -45.98
CA ARG A 542 24.56 -11.09 -46.04
C ARG A 542 24.09 -10.10 -44.98
N PHE A 543 22.78 -9.92 -44.87
CA PHE A 543 22.16 -9.10 -43.83
C PHE A 543 22.47 -9.63 -42.43
N ARG A 544 22.38 -10.95 -42.22
CA ARG A 544 22.74 -11.58 -40.94
C ARG A 544 24.21 -11.40 -40.59
N VAL A 545 25.14 -11.63 -41.52
CA VAL A 545 26.59 -11.45 -41.28
C VAL A 545 26.91 -9.99 -40.98
N ALA A 546 26.23 -9.06 -41.67
CA ALA A 546 26.33 -7.64 -41.37
C ALA A 546 25.88 -7.36 -39.93
N LEU A 547 24.76 -7.90 -39.43
CA LEU A 547 24.34 -7.64 -38.05
C LEU A 547 25.18 -8.38 -37.00
N ALA A 548 25.63 -9.61 -37.28
CA ALA A 548 26.37 -10.46 -36.34
C ALA A 548 27.76 -9.92 -35.95
N GLY A 549 28.38 -9.11 -36.79
CA GLY A 549 29.71 -8.49 -36.54
C GLY A 549 29.69 -7.34 -35.53
N GLY A 550 28.65 -7.27 -34.69
CA GLY A 550 28.18 -6.13 -33.89
C GLY A 550 29.10 -5.62 -32.78
N SER A 551 30.40 -5.51 -33.03
CA SER A 551 31.38 -4.82 -32.17
C SER A 551 32.32 -3.91 -32.99
N HIS A 552 32.31 -4.02 -34.32
CA HIS A 552 33.16 -3.20 -35.19
C HIS A 552 32.44 -1.90 -35.60
N PRO A 553 33.09 -0.71 -35.54
CA PRO A 553 32.47 0.57 -35.89
C PRO A 553 31.84 0.63 -37.29
N SER A 554 32.45 -0.06 -38.28
CA SER A 554 31.89 -0.15 -39.64
C SER A 554 30.60 -0.96 -39.72
N THR A 555 30.40 -1.90 -38.80
CA THR A 555 29.21 -2.73 -38.70
C THR A 555 28.06 -1.97 -38.07
N VAL A 556 28.35 -1.22 -37.01
CA VAL A 556 27.39 -0.28 -36.40
C VAL A 556 26.93 0.72 -37.44
N LYS A 557 27.86 1.33 -38.20
CA LYS A 557 27.52 2.28 -39.27
C LYS A 557 26.61 1.70 -40.37
N ARG A 558 26.73 0.40 -40.69
CA ARG A 558 25.82 -0.28 -41.64
C ARG A 558 24.47 -0.58 -41.02
N ALA A 559 24.43 -1.02 -39.75
CA ALA A 559 23.16 -1.19 -39.03
C ALA A 559 22.44 0.15 -38.86
N GLU A 560 23.17 1.23 -38.55
CA GLU A 560 22.68 2.61 -38.51
C GLU A 560 22.08 3.03 -39.86
N GLN A 561 22.67 2.67 -41.00
CA GLN A 561 22.06 2.93 -42.31
C GLN A 561 20.68 2.25 -42.43
N HIS A 562 20.56 1.02 -41.93
CA HIS A 562 19.30 0.28 -41.91
C HIS A 562 18.32 0.71 -40.81
N LEU A 563 18.78 1.41 -39.77
CA LEU A 563 17.98 1.86 -38.64
C LEU A 563 17.77 3.39 -38.66
N SER A 564 18.35 4.10 -39.63
CA SER A 564 18.39 5.57 -39.71
C SER A 564 17.01 6.20 -39.87
N HIS A 565 16.02 5.43 -40.33
CA HIS A 565 14.62 5.84 -40.39
C HIS A 565 13.87 5.68 -39.06
N LEU A 566 14.46 5.01 -38.06
CA LEU A 566 13.94 4.94 -36.71
C LEU A 566 14.53 6.14 -35.96
N GLU A 567 13.71 7.12 -35.58
CA GLU A 567 14.13 8.31 -34.83
C GLU A 567 14.55 7.94 -33.39
N LEU A 568 15.57 7.09 -33.23
CA LEU A 568 16.07 6.59 -31.96
C LEU A 568 17.14 7.54 -31.39
N ALA A 569 17.14 7.70 -30.07
CA ALA A 569 18.25 8.36 -29.40
C ALA A 569 19.55 7.55 -29.60
N GLY A 570 20.71 8.21 -29.60
CA GLY A 570 22.00 7.56 -29.91
C GLY A 570 22.30 6.33 -29.05
N THR A 571 21.94 6.36 -27.76
CA THR A 571 22.09 5.22 -26.85
C THR A 571 21.11 4.08 -27.14
N GLU A 572 19.86 4.42 -27.50
CA GLU A 572 18.83 3.43 -27.87
C GLU A 572 19.20 2.71 -29.16
N LEU A 573 19.74 3.43 -30.14
CA LEU A 573 20.21 2.89 -31.40
C LEU A 573 21.34 1.88 -31.20
N ILE A 574 22.28 2.17 -30.30
CA ILE A 574 23.35 1.24 -29.93
C ILE A 574 22.75 -0.03 -29.30
N GLY A 575 21.84 0.12 -28.34
CA GLY A 575 21.14 -1.00 -27.70
C GLY A 575 20.41 -1.92 -28.68
N VAL A 576 19.59 -1.34 -29.57
CA VAL A 576 18.87 -2.07 -30.64
C VAL A 576 19.85 -2.78 -31.58
N THR A 577 20.91 -2.10 -31.99
CA THR A 577 21.94 -2.67 -32.87
C THR A 577 22.64 -3.87 -32.23
N ARG A 578 22.98 -3.77 -30.94
CA ARG A 578 23.60 -4.87 -30.18
C ARG A 578 22.66 -6.06 -30.03
N ALA A 579 21.38 -5.82 -29.75
CA ALA A 579 20.37 -6.88 -29.67
C ALA A 579 20.21 -7.65 -30.97
N LEU A 580 20.06 -6.93 -32.09
CA LEU A 580 19.95 -7.53 -33.42
C LEU A 580 21.21 -8.33 -33.78
N GLY A 581 22.39 -7.82 -33.39
CA GLY A 581 23.65 -8.54 -33.58
C GLY A 581 23.72 -9.84 -32.77
N LEU A 582 23.27 -9.83 -31.52
CA LEU A 582 23.15 -11.04 -30.69
C LEU A 582 22.22 -12.05 -31.34
N LEU A 583 21.01 -11.62 -31.71
CA LEU A 583 20.05 -12.50 -32.36
C LEU A 583 20.61 -13.02 -33.69
N ALA A 584 21.36 -12.23 -34.46
CA ALA A 584 21.98 -12.67 -35.71
C ALA A 584 23.04 -13.76 -35.50
N ARG A 585 23.82 -13.70 -34.40
CA ARG A 585 24.82 -14.73 -34.02
C ARG A 585 24.18 -16.07 -33.66
N HIS A 586 23.06 -16.06 -32.93
CA HIS A 586 22.42 -17.27 -32.43
C HIS A 586 21.44 -17.91 -33.41
N ARG A 587 21.82 -18.17 -34.68
CA ARG A 587 20.90 -18.51 -35.79
C ARG A 587 19.81 -19.56 -35.51
N HIS A 588 20.06 -20.49 -34.59
CA HIS A 588 19.17 -21.59 -34.21
C HIS A 588 18.24 -21.26 -33.04
N LEU A 589 18.42 -20.09 -32.41
CA LEU A 589 17.48 -19.57 -31.42
C LEU A 589 16.15 -19.28 -32.12
N HIS A 590 15.07 -19.83 -31.57
CA HIS A 590 13.73 -19.66 -32.09
C HIS A 590 13.04 -18.47 -31.44
N HIS A 591 12.31 -17.71 -32.26
CA HIS A 591 11.35 -16.73 -31.75
C HIS A 591 10.13 -17.48 -31.21
N GLY A 592 9.62 -17.07 -30.05
CA GLY A 592 8.37 -17.58 -29.48
C GLY A 592 7.89 -16.71 -28.33
N ASP A 593 6.91 -17.19 -27.58
CA ASP A 593 6.13 -16.34 -26.65
C ASP A 593 6.75 -16.18 -25.25
N ASN A 594 7.95 -16.71 -25.01
CA ASN A 594 8.61 -16.52 -23.71
C ASN A 594 9.35 -15.17 -23.72
N SER A 595 8.99 -14.25 -22.82
CA SER A 595 9.86 -13.10 -22.51
C SER A 595 11.28 -13.57 -22.16
N LEU A 596 12.28 -12.70 -22.33
CA LEU A 596 13.68 -13.03 -22.07
C LEU A 596 13.87 -13.53 -20.64
N GLY A 597 13.24 -12.86 -19.67
CA GLY A 597 13.23 -13.29 -18.27
C GLY A 597 12.67 -14.71 -18.08
N ARG A 598 11.49 -15.00 -18.65
CA ARG A 598 10.86 -16.33 -18.59
C ARG A 598 11.71 -17.40 -19.26
N ALA A 599 12.29 -17.11 -20.43
CA ALA A 599 13.17 -18.03 -21.13
C ALA A 599 14.39 -18.39 -20.26
N LEU A 600 15.01 -17.40 -19.61
CA LEU A 600 16.13 -17.60 -18.70
C LEU A 600 15.73 -18.36 -17.42
N GLY A 601 14.56 -18.08 -16.85
CA GLY A 601 14.00 -18.83 -15.73
C GLY A 601 13.77 -20.31 -16.08
N ARG A 602 13.20 -20.59 -17.26
CA ARG A 602 13.08 -21.96 -17.80
C ARG A 602 14.44 -22.60 -18.02
N LEU A 603 15.42 -21.87 -18.53
CA LEU A 603 16.78 -22.38 -18.70
C LEU A 603 17.42 -22.82 -17.37
N ALA A 604 17.06 -22.15 -16.28
CA ALA A 604 17.47 -22.50 -14.93
C ALA A 604 16.69 -23.70 -14.35
N THR A 605 15.53 -24.07 -14.89
CA THR A 605 14.76 -25.23 -14.39
C THR A 605 14.81 -26.46 -15.30
N THR A 606 15.25 -26.30 -16.55
CA THR A 606 15.21 -27.39 -17.55
C THR A 606 16.41 -28.33 -17.43
N GLY A 607 16.16 -29.56 -16.99
CA GLY A 607 17.03 -30.74 -17.09
C GLY A 607 17.95 -30.95 -15.89
N GLY A 608 18.13 -32.21 -15.46
CA GLY A 608 18.94 -32.68 -14.32
C GLY A 608 20.43 -32.32 -14.35
N ARG A 609 20.70 -31.03 -14.40
CA ARG A 609 22.01 -30.38 -14.41
C ARG A 609 22.52 -30.27 -12.98
N SER A 610 23.85 -30.31 -12.83
CA SER A 610 24.47 -30.20 -11.51
C SER A 610 24.12 -28.86 -10.84
N THR A 611 24.04 -28.85 -9.50
CA THR A 611 23.83 -27.64 -8.69
C THR A 611 24.80 -26.50 -9.03
N ALA A 612 26.02 -26.83 -9.48
CA ALA A 612 27.02 -25.86 -9.92
C ALA A 612 26.63 -25.12 -11.21
N GLU A 613 25.99 -25.79 -12.17
CA GLU A 613 25.55 -25.15 -13.43
C GLU A 613 24.38 -24.21 -13.22
N LEU A 614 23.44 -24.59 -12.34
CA LEU A 614 22.31 -23.75 -11.92
C LEU A 614 22.79 -22.48 -11.23
N THR A 615 23.75 -22.62 -10.31
CA THR A 615 24.39 -21.50 -9.62
C THR A 615 25.10 -20.57 -10.63
N GLY A 616 25.69 -21.13 -11.68
CA GLY A 616 26.35 -20.35 -12.73
C GLY A 616 25.41 -19.53 -13.62
N ILE A 617 24.22 -20.06 -13.96
CA ILE A 617 23.21 -19.30 -14.72
C ILE A 617 22.65 -18.17 -13.86
N ARG A 618 22.29 -18.48 -12.61
CA ARG A 618 21.79 -17.51 -11.65
C ARG A 618 22.74 -16.35 -11.41
N ARG A 619 24.01 -16.67 -11.14
CA ARG A 619 25.06 -15.66 -10.95
C ARG A 619 25.24 -14.78 -12.18
N LYS A 620 25.11 -15.32 -13.40
CA LYS A 620 25.20 -14.55 -14.65
C LYS A 620 24.01 -13.60 -14.84
N VAL A 621 22.80 -14.01 -14.46
CA VAL A 621 21.62 -13.13 -14.52
C VAL A 621 21.69 -12.04 -13.47
N GLU A 622 22.13 -12.36 -12.25
CA GLU A 622 22.38 -11.37 -11.20
C GLU A 622 23.46 -10.35 -11.65
N LEU A 623 24.56 -10.84 -12.22
CA LEU A 623 25.63 -10.00 -12.80
C LEU A 623 25.10 -9.07 -13.88
N LEU A 624 24.26 -9.56 -14.81
CA LEU A 624 23.75 -8.80 -15.96
C LEU A 624 23.28 -7.40 -15.54
N THR A 625 22.52 -7.29 -14.46
CA THR A 625 21.95 -6.00 -14.02
C THR A 625 22.94 -4.96 -13.52
N ALA A 626 24.12 -5.40 -13.09
CA ALA A 626 25.18 -4.51 -12.61
C ALA A 626 26.11 -4.03 -13.74
N LEU A 627 25.97 -4.58 -14.95
CA LEU A 627 26.87 -4.35 -16.07
C LEU A 627 26.41 -3.20 -16.96
N ASP A 628 27.35 -2.50 -17.58
CA ASP A 628 27.07 -1.59 -18.69
C ASP A 628 26.57 -2.37 -19.92
N LEU A 629 26.04 -1.67 -20.93
CA LEU A 629 25.47 -2.32 -22.12
C LEU A 629 26.45 -3.28 -22.81
N GLU A 630 27.72 -2.91 -22.96
CA GLU A 630 28.69 -3.74 -23.69
C GLU A 630 29.02 -5.02 -22.92
N GLN A 631 29.20 -4.92 -21.61
CA GLN A 631 29.43 -6.06 -20.73
C GLN A 631 28.17 -6.94 -20.63
N ALA A 632 26.99 -6.35 -20.55
CA ALA A 632 25.72 -7.06 -20.53
C ALA A 632 25.49 -7.85 -21.81
N VAL A 633 25.80 -7.27 -22.97
CA VAL A 633 25.71 -7.95 -24.28
C VAL A 633 26.58 -9.21 -24.30
N ILE A 634 27.78 -9.19 -23.72
CA ILE A 634 28.67 -10.36 -23.64
C ILE A 634 28.04 -11.47 -22.78
N VAL A 635 27.49 -11.11 -21.61
CA VAL A 635 26.84 -12.09 -20.73
C VAL A 635 25.58 -12.65 -21.37
N LEU A 636 24.77 -11.79 -22.01
CA LEU A 636 23.56 -12.19 -22.69
C LEU A 636 23.85 -13.09 -23.90
N ASP A 637 24.93 -12.86 -24.65
CA ASP A 637 25.39 -13.75 -25.73
C ASP A 637 25.60 -15.18 -25.23
N SER A 638 26.26 -15.31 -24.07
CA SER A 638 26.47 -16.60 -23.42
C SER A 638 25.16 -17.28 -23.02
N LEU A 639 24.18 -16.52 -22.53
CA LEU A 639 22.88 -17.06 -22.10
C LEU A 639 21.98 -17.43 -23.28
N LEU A 640 21.90 -16.60 -24.32
CA LEU A 640 21.15 -16.91 -25.55
C LEU A 640 21.70 -18.17 -26.24
N GLY A 641 23.02 -18.39 -26.18
CA GLY A 641 23.64 -19.63 -26.67
C GLY A 641 23.16 -20.85 -25.89
N ARG A 642 22.98 -20.73 -24.57
CA ARG A 642 22.43 -21.81 -23.73
C ARG A 642 20.94 -22.04 -23.96
N LEU A 643 20.15 -20.99 -24.19
CA LEU A 643 18.75 -21.10 -24.59
C LEU A 643 18.60 -21.86 -25.91
N THR A 644 19.47 -21.53 -26.87
CA THR A 644 19.55 -22.21 -28.16
C THR A 644 19.85 -23.70 -27.98
N GLN A 645 20.85 -24.05 -27.16
CA GLN A 645 21.20 -25.45 -26.88
C GLN A 645 20.09 -26.22 -26.16
N ALA A 646 19.32 -25.53 -25.31
CA ALA A 646 18.20 -26.11 -24.57
C ALA A 646 16.90 -26.17 -25.40
N GLY A 647 16.88 -25.63 -26.62
CA GLY A 647 15.66 -25.55 -27.44
C GLY A 647 14.57 -24.67 -26.83
N ILE A 648 14.92 -23.71 -25.98
CA ILE A 648 13.96 -22.80 -25.32
C ILE A 648 13.79 -21.56 -26.22
N PRO A 649 12.59 -21.33 -26.80
CA PRO A 649 12.36 -20.14 -27.62
C PRO A 649 12.27 -18.89 -26.75
N VAL A 650 12.62 -17.74 -27.32
CA VAL A 650 12.55 -16.43 -26.65
C VAL A 650 11.91 -15.39 -27.57
N ASP A 651 11.19 -14.45 -26.98
CA ASP A 651 10.63 -13.31 -27.69
C ASP A 651 11.78 -12.37 -28.10
N PHE A 652 11.93 -12.19 -29.41
CA PHE A 652 12.99 -11.33 -29.96
C PHE A 652 12.67 -9.86 -29.80
N TYR A 653 11.38 -9.51 -29.76
CA TYR A 653 10.93 -8.17 -29.44
C TYR A 653 11.38 -7.79 -28.04
N ASP A 654 11.23 -8.71 -27.09
CA ASP A 654 11.64 -8.48 -25.71
C ASP A 654 13.16 -8.35 -25.54
N VAL A 655 13.97 -9.15 -26.25
CA VAL A 655 15.44 -9.01 -26.28
C VAL A 655 15.85 -7.63 -26.79
N VAL A 656 15.22 -7.16 -27.87
CA VAL A 656 15.52 -5.85 -28.48
C VAL A 656 15.07 -4.72 -27.58
N ARG A 657 13.86 -4.81 -27.01
CA ARG A 657 13.33 -3.83 -26.05
C ARG A 657 14.22 -3.70 -24.82
N THR A 658 14.65 -4.83 -24.28
CA THR A 658 15.52 -4.91 -23.10
C THR A 658 16.83 -4.16 -23.32
N LEU A 659 17.53 -4.44 -24.42
CA LEU A 659 18.82 -3.80 -24.69
C LEU A 659 18.69 -2.36 -25.20
N ARG A 660 17.59 -2.01 -25.88
CA ARG A 660 17.29 -0.62 -26.31
C ARG A 660 17.38 0.34 -25.13
N HIS A 661 16.84 -0.05 -23.98
CA HIS A 661 16.76 0.82 -22.81
C HIS A 661 17.84 0.53 -21.75
N TRP A 662 18.86 -0.26 -22.08
CA TRP A 662 19.82 -0.77 -21.10
C TRP A 662 20.54 0.32 -20.29
N ASP A 663 21.04 1.37 -20.95
CA ASP A 663 21.77 2.49 -20.32
C ASP A 663 20.91 3.76 -20.16
N SER A 664 19.59 3.66 -20.36
CA SER A 664 18.72 4.82 -20.24
C SER A 664 18.62 5.27 -18.78
N ILE A 665 19.25 6.42 -18.47
CA ILE A 665 19.20 7.10 -17.15
C ILE A 665 17.74 7.37 -16.71
N ALA A 666 16.81 7.45 -17.66
CA ALA A 666 15.40 7.70 -17.40
C ALA A 666 14.64 6.48 -16.83
N ASP A 667 15.17 5.26 -16.99
CA ASP A 667 14.50 4.03 -16.56
C ASP A 667 15.45 2.86 -16.20
N PRO A 668 16.07 2.86 -15.00
CA PRO A 668 16.90 1.75 -14.52
C PRO A 668 16.14 0.42 -14.32
N ARG A 669 14.81 0.38 -14.51
CA ARG A 669 13.94 -0.74 -14.14
C ARG A 669 13.99 -1.90 -15.14
N HIS A 670 14.33 -1.66 -16.40
CA HIS A 670 14.46 -2.73 -17.41
C HIS A 670 15.56 -3.75 -17.04
N ARG A 671 16.58 -3.32 -16.30
CA ARG A 671 17.58 -4.23 -15.71
C ARG A 671 16.95 -5.07 -14.61
N MET A 672 16.13 -4.47 -13.73
CA MET A 672 15.47 -5.17 -12.63
C MET A 672 14.42 -6.17 -13.10
N THR A 673 13.66 -5.90 -14.18
CA THR A 673 12.65 -6.82 -14.72
C THR A 673 13.24 -8.18 -15.14
N LEU A 674 14.50 -8.20 -15.60
CA LEU A 674 15.21 -9.45 -15.92
C LEU A 674 15.53 -10.29 -14.67
N THR A 675 15.88 -9.63 -13.57
CA THR A 675 16.21 -10.29 -12.29
C THR A 675 14.96 -10.80 -11.60
N ASP A 676 13.89 -10.00 -11.59
CA ASP A 676 12.60 -10.39 -11.02
C ASP A 676 12.01 -11.59 -11.78
N ALA A 677 11.93 -11.52 -13.11
CA ALA A 677 11.43 -12.63 -13.92
C ALA A 677 12.29 -13.91 -13.81
N PHE A 678 13.57 -13.77 -13.45
CA PHE A 678 14.47 -14.91 -13.21
C PHE A 678 14.27 -15.54 -11.83
N HIS A 679 14.01 -14.75 -10.79
CA HIS A 679 13.81 -15.24 -9.42
C HIS A 679 12.41 -15.79 -9.13
N LEU A 680 11.43 -15.55 -10.00
CA LEU A 680 10.03 -15.96 -9.83
C LEU A 680 9.70 -17.39 -10.31
N THR A 681 10.67 -18.15 -10.86
CA THR A 681 10.41 -19.56 -11.23
C THR A 681 10.41 -20.42 -9.95
N PRO A 682 9.29 -21.02 -9.52
CA PRO A 682 9.17 -21.56 -8.17
C PRO A 682 10.05 -22.77 -7.93
N GLN A 683 10.68 -22.76 -6.75
CA GLN A 683 11.40 -23.86 -6.11
C GLN A 683 10.45 -24.93 -5.52
N LYS A 684 9.28 -25.18 -6.12
CA LYS A 684 8.41 -26.30 -5.72
C LYS A 684 8.84 -27.57 -6.46
N ALA A 685 9.99 -28.10 -6.05
CA ALA A 685 10.24 -29.52 -6.21
C ALA A 685 9.28 -30.25 -5.26
N ALA A 686 8.47 -31.16 -5.81
CA ALA A 686 7.60 -32.04 -5.03
C ALA A 686 8.44 -32.80 -4.00
N ALA A 687 8.14 -32.56 -2.72
CA ALA A 687 8.42 -33.44 -1.60
C ALA A 687 7.09 -33.66 -0.87
#